data_AF-A0A352L589-F1
#
_entry.id   AF-A0A352L589-F1
#
_cell.length_a   1.000
_cell.length_b   1.000
_cell.length_c   1.000
_cell.angle_alpha   90.00
_cell.angle_beta   90.00
_cell.angle_gamma   90.00
#
_symmetry.space_group_name_H-M   'P 1'
#
loop_
_entity.id
_entity.type
_entity.pdbx_description
1 polymer ?
#
loop_
_entity_poly.entity_id
_entity_poly.type
_entity_poly.pdbx_seq_one_letter_code
_entity_poly.pdbx_strand_id
1 'polypeptide(L)'
;VNLTALGGIQTAGDITTTNDSVTLVSATTLTGAVTINTGSGVGDITFNGTVNGSEDLTLASGTGNIDFNQSVGQTARLDQLRIVSLTDATFDAAVSVQNFLQNAGSDTTTFTGRLNTNTAAGINVTGTNLVFNGGITTTNAGPVTASLSATALIGPSTTSSISGPVTISSVGSITVASSASVAVSNTVLLKTTADSITFQDSAQLTGSSGNVVLEAEDNISLAGGSTIAVTSGELILRSGLSSTDGVGSMTLDGTLQAVTAGQTITLDLNDELAATQNMTTGRILAPYLRLLSNGTNAATFTLLAGTRNDVDTLAVSTSGAVSYSDADDLTIGSIAASSGIASIAGISTLNGVSEGAVVSITANNAMTVNQNIRTSPVAGPGGLNIGTVTLSSTVSTISITDNGDIYADGAVSMTAPSGIQTAGEVTTSDDNVTFNSAVTLIGAVAIDTEFGAGTITFNATVNGSEDLTLTAGTGNIDFNQSVGQTARLDQLRIVSVTDATFDAAVSAQNVLQDAGTGTTTFVGLLDTTTPAGVNLTGTNLHVVTGINTVGTGVVTVNLAGIAPRGVAEFDNNADIFADGAVTITTTTRISTGGDVTTTNDNVTITALTVVLTQSITVDSGPGLGNILLDAGIEGTTANSQSLILDAGTGGTLTITGSIGKATALNTFTLVDSNGAEIGTLDTDYIVADTLVHIVSSEAGALVRFNGGVKTPQVNADEAGYHLQFAGSGTNVGTDMSSDYLSAILRNTGEAIFGDGNNDILLFRNGVEVFAASSVEMYGSIYTHAAPVTLGDGDTPTNLRIHRSIIDTTSAGLYPMGDTITFGGVLEGGTALGNENVDLDAGTSGDIVYMDEVGGARRIGTMLIRSARNIDFPNVTAQSVLQTTGTGTNTVSGIMNTTSASGVDITTTNIVVNNLVTTIVDPLMTDSAPGIVNLQAIAGTVSATTGIITMLDAGRIVSSNDVSLRGNRSVAPSILV
;
A
#
# COMPACT_ATOMS: atom_id res chain seq x y z
N VAL A 1 77.82 -57.52 1.52
CA VAL A 1 78.89 -57.14 0.56
C VAL A 1 79.40 -55.75 0.91
N ASN A 2 80.71 -55.52 0.97
CA ASN A 2 81.28 -54.19 1.19
C ASN A 2 82.36 -53.92 0.13
N LEU A 3 82.20 -52.85 -0.66
CA LEU A 3 83.06 -52.49 -1.78
C LEU A 3 83.74 -51.14 -1.52
N THR A 4 85.07 -51.13 -1.55
CA THR A 4 85.90 -49.94 -1.35
C THR A 4 87.03 -49.92 -2.39
N ALA A 5 87.26 -48.78 -3.03
CA ALA A 5 88.33 -48.61 -4.02
C ALA A 5 88.92 -47.20 -3.96
N LEU A 6 90.26 -47.10 -3.88
CA LEU A 6 91.01 -45.83 -3.80
C LEU A 6 90.75 -44.87 -4.98
N GLY A 7 90.42 -45.41 -6.16
CA GLY A 7 90.10 -44.63 -7.37
C GLY A 7 88.61 -44.55 -7.72
N GLY A 8 87.72 -45.00 -6.84
CA GLY A 8 86.29 -45.18 -7.14
C GLY A 8 85.96 -46.57 -7.68
N ILE A 9 84.68 -46.93 -7.64
CA ILE A 9 84.11 -48.18 -8.15
C ILE A 9 83.59 -47.91 -9.56
N GLN A 10 83.95 -48.77 -10.52
CA GLN A 10 83.33 -48.79 -11.85
C GLN A 10 82.68 -50.16 -12.03
N THR A 11 81.39 -50.22 -12.35
CA THR A 11 80.67 -51.50 -12.45
C THR A 11 79.57 -51.49 -13.51
N ALA A 12 79.41 -52.64 -14.16
CA ALA A 12 78.22 -53.02 -14.94
C ALA A 12 77.65 -54.35 -14.43
N GLY A 13 78.13 -54.83 -13.28
CA GLY A 13 77.76 -56.12 -12.71
C GLY A 13 76.68 -55.98 -11.64
N ASP A 14 75.73 -56.91 -11.68
CA ASP A 14 74.70 -57.04 -10.65
C ASP A 14 75.27 -57.57 -9.33
N ILE A 15 74.64 -57.19 -8.22
CA ILE A 15 74.94 -57.70 -6.88
C ILE A 15 73.68 -58.35 -6.33
N THR A 16 73.74 -59.64 -5.99
CA THR A 16 72.64 -60.34 -5.32
C THR A 16 73.13 -60.96 -4.01
N THR A 17 72.43 -60.72 -2.91
CA THR A 17 72.66 -61.34 -1.60
C THR A 17 71.36 -61.99 -1.07
N THR A 18 71.45 -62.72 0.03
CA THR A 18 70.30 -63.34 0.71
C THR A 18 70.14 -62.76 2.12
N ASN A 19 69.58 -61.56 2.17
CA ASN A 19 69.33 -60.71 3.34
C ASN A 19 70.59 -60.08 3.96
N ASP A 20 71.73 -60.11 3.27
CA ASP A 20 72.94 -59.41 3.71
C ASP A 20 73.02 -58.01 3.09
N SER A 21 73.38 -57.01 3.88
CA SER A 21 73.52 -55.63 3.39
C SER A 21 74.61 -55.49 2.33
N VAL A 22 74.44 -54.55 1.42
CA VAL A 22 75.37 -54.14 0.37
C VAL A 22 75.79 -52.70 0.62
N THR A 23 77.08 -52.46 0.86
CA THR A 23 77.64 -51.12 1.05
C THR A 23 78.69 -50.81 -0.02
N LEU A 24 78.51 -49.70 -0.73
CA LEU A 24 79.49 -49.15 -1.66
C LEU A 24 80.08 -47.88 -1.03
N VAL A 25 81.30 -48.00 -0.49
CA VAL A 25 81.92 -46.96 0.32
C VAL A 25 82.52 -45.84 -0.54
N SER A 26 83.05 -46.19 -1.72
CA SER A 26 83.69 -45.24 -2.63
C SER A 26 82.73 -44.74 -3.72
N ALA A 27 83.05 -43.60 -4.35
CA ALA A 27 82.27 -43.08 -5.48
C ALA A 27 82.11 -44.16 -6.57
N THR A 28 80.88 -44.35 -7.06
CA THR A 28 80.49 -45.43 -7.97
C THR A 28 80.11 -44.84 -9.33
N THR A 29 80.68 -45.38 -10.41
CA THR A 29 80.31 -45.08 -11.80
C THR A 29 79.74 -46.33 -12.45
N LEU A 30 78.52 -46.25 -12.96
CA LEU A 30 77.87 -47.30 -13.72
C LEU A 30 78.35 -47.25 -15.17
N THR A 31 78.92 -48.36 -15.65
CA THR A 31 79.38 -48.52 -17.04
C THR A 31 78.45 -49.43 -17.87
N GLY A 32 77.37 -49.88 -17.24
CA GLY A 32 76.23 -50.60 -17.81
C GLY A 32 75.11 -50.64 -16.74
N ALA A 33 73.91 -51.09 -17.12
CA ALA A 33 72.81 -51.26 -16.17
C ALA A 33 73.20 -52.17 -14.99
N VAL A 34 72.81 -51.78 -13.77
CA VAL A 34 73.14 -52.51 -12.54
C VAL A 34 71.88 -52.78 -11.72
N THR A 35 71.74 -54.03 -11.27
CA THR A 35 70.75 -54.46 -10.28
C THR A 35 71.44 -54.83 -8.98
N ILE A 36 71.02 -54.23 -7.86
CA ILE A 36 71.40 -54.66 -6.51
C ILE A 36 70.15 -55.21 -5.81
N ASN A 37 70.18 -56.48 -5.43
CA ASN A 37 69.08 -57.17 -4.78
C ASN A 37 69.56 -57.89 -3.53
N THR A 38 69.09 -57.50 -2.34
CA THR A 38 69.47 -58.13 -1.08
C THR A 38 68.48 -59.20 -0.61
N GLY A 39 67.48 -59.57 -1.43
CA GLY A 39 66.46 -60.55 -1.06
C GLY A 39 65.22 -59.93 -0.44
N SER A 40 64.41 -60.74 0.25
CA SER A 40 63.11 -60.32 0.82
C SER A 40 63.16 -59.89 2.28
N GLY A 41 64.30 -60.04 2.96
CA GLY A 41 64.51 -59.69 4.38
C GLY A 41 65.25 -58.37 4.58
N VAL A 42 65.90 -58.20 5.74
CA VAL A 42 66.50 -56.93 6.19
C VAL A 42 67.93 -56.72 5.66
N GLY A 43 68.10 -56.67 4.34
CA GLY A 43 69.40 -56.39 3.71
C GLY A 43 69.47 -54.96 3.18
N ASP A 44 70.18 -54.07 3.87
CA ASP A 44 70.27 -52.66 3.46
C ASP A 44 71.14 -52.47 2.20
N ILE A 45 70.88 -51.44 1.42
CA ILE A 45 71.74 -50.99 0.33
C ILE A 45 72.20 -49.56 0.62
N THR A 46 73.50 -49.37 0.83
CA THR A 46 74.06 -48.05 1.17
C THR A 46 75.13 -47.63 0.18
N PHE A 47 75.02 -46.40 -0.32
CA PHE A 47 76.06 -45.72 -1.08
C PHE A 47 76.61 -44.56 -0.23
N ASN A 48 77.87 -44.65 0.20
CA ASN A 48 78.52 -43.59 0.97
C ASN A 48 79.15 -42.51 0.06
N GLY A 49 79.47 -42.87 -1.18
CA GLY A 49 80.02 -41.98 -2.21
C GLY A 49 78.99 -41.56 -3.26
N THR A 50 79.39 -40.69 -4.20
CA THR A 50 78.53 -40.30 -5.32
C THR A 50 78.24 -41.49 -6.24
N VAL A 51 77.09 -41.49 -6.91
CA VAL A 51 76.71 -42.52 -7.90
C VAL A 51 76.42 -41.84 -9.23
N ASN A 52 77.10 -42.22 -10.32
CA ASN A 52 76.94 -41.59 -11.64
C ASN A 52 77.01 -42.63 -12.77
N GLY A 53 76.64 -42.26 -14.00
CA GLY A 53 76.70 -43.11 -15.19
C GLY A 53 75.40 -43.04 -15.99
N SER A 54 75.44 -43.10 -17.31
CA SER A 54 74.25 -42.94 -18.18
C SER A 54 73.37 -44.19 -18.27
N GLU A 55 73.22 -44.91 -17.16
CA GLU A 55 72.71 -46.28 -17.12
C GLU A 55 71.63 -46.44 -16.06
N ASP A 56 70.86 -47.53 -16.16
CA ASP A 56 69.83 -47.90 -15.18
C ASP A 56 70.46 -48.41 -13.87
N LEU A 57 69.86 -47.99 -12.76
CA LEU A 57 70.13 -48.55 -11.43
C LEU A 57 68.84 -49.11 -10.84
N THR A 58 68.78 -50.42 -10.69
CA THR A 58 67.67 -51.12 -10.01
C THR A 58 68.09 -51.54 -8.61
N LEU A 59 67.32 -51.17 -7.59
CA LEU A 59 67.58 -51.54 -6.20
C LEU A 59 66.40 -52.29 -5.59
N ALA A 60 66.67 -53.38 -4.86
CA ALA A 60 65.70 -54.14 -4.09
C ALA A 60 66.30 -54.54 -2.74
N SER A 61 65.86 -53.91 -1.65
CA SER A 61 66.36 -54.21 -0.29
C SER A 61 65.41 -55.10 0.53
N GLY A 62 64.33 -55.61 -0.07
CA GLY A 62 63.29 -56.35 0.65
C GLY A 62 62.62 -55.49 1.72
N THR A 63 62.88 -55.82 2.98
CA THR A 63 62.47 -55.05 4.17
C THR A 63 63.63 -54.27 4.81
N GLY A 64 64.77 -54.14 4.10
CA GLY A 64 65.88 -53.27 4.47
C GLY A 64 65.76 -51.87 3.87
N ASN A 65 66.70 -51.00 4.24
CA ASN A 65 66.73 -49.59 3.83
C ASN A 65 67.63 -49.36 2.61
N ILE A 66 67.37 -48.27 1.88
CA ILE A 66 68.22 -47.78 0.79
C ILE A 66 68.70 -46.38 1.15
N ASP A 67 70.01 -46.19 1.25
CA ASP A 67 70.58 -44.92 1.69
C ASP A 67 71.65 -44.39 0.73
N PHE A 68 71.46 -43.16 0.26
CA PHE A 68 72.41 -42.39 -0.54
C PHE A 68 72.88 -41.16 0.24
N ASN A 69 74.07 -41.28 0.83
CA ASN A 69 74.68 -40.22 1.64
C ASN A 69 75.25 -39.06 0.80
N GLN A 70 75.37 -39.23 -0.52
CA GLN A 70 75.96 -38.27 -1.46
C GLN A 70 75.14 -38.20 -2.74
N SER A 71 75.48 -37.24 -3.61
CA SER A 71 74.67 -36.95 -4.79
C SER A 71 74.63 -38.09 -5.80
N VAL A 72 73.47 -38.27 -6.43
CA VAL A 72 73.22 -39.26 -7.49
C VAL A 72 73.08 -38.54 -8.83
N GLY A 73 73.83 -38.96 -9.83
CA GLY A 73 73.73 -38.55 -11.24
C GLY A 73 74.16 -37.10 -11.55
N GLN A 74 74.93 -36.45 -10.67
CA GLN A 74 75.30 -35.05 -10.86
C GLN A 74 76.40 -34.80 -11.89
N THR A 75 77.34 -35.74 -12.08
CA THR A 75 78.37 -35.61 -13.12
C THR A 75 77.94 -36.30 -14.41
N ALA A 76 77.26 -37.44 -14.29
CA ALA A 76 76.59 -38.13 -15.38
C ALA A 76 75.23 -38.64 -14.88
N ARG A 77 74.16 -38.04 -15.42
CA ARG A 77 72.75 -38.36 -15.09
C ARG A 77 72.49 -39.84 -15.33
N LEU A 78 71.89 -40.51 -14.34
CA LEU A 78 71.42 -41.89 -14.51
C LEU A 78 70.25 -41.93 -15.49
N ASP A 79 70.05 -43.06 -16.16
CA ASP A 79 68.84 -43.26 -16.95
C ASP A 79 67.63 -43.45 -16.02
N GLN A 80 67.20 -44.68 -15.74
CA GLN A 80 66.21 -44.92 -14.69
C GLN A 80 66.89 -45.23 -13.34
N LEU A 81 66.47 -44.52 -12.28
CA LEU A 81 66.63 -45.02 -10.91
C LEU A 81 65.34 -45.72 -10.51
N ARG A 82 65.39 -47.06 -10.44
CA ARG A 82 64.26 -47.89 -10.06
C ARG A 82 64.47 -48.50 -8.68
N ILE A 83 63.50 -48.32 -7.81
CA ILE A 83 63.44 -49.03 -6.54
C ILE A 83 62.26 -49.98 -6.52
N VAL A 84 62.54 -51.26 -6.27
CA VAL A 84 61.55 -52.33 -6.33
C VAL A 84 60.85 -52.53 -5.00
N SER A 85 61.60 -52.53 -3.90
CA SER A 85 61.11 -52.78 -2.55
C SER A 85 62.11 -52.24 -1.52
N LEU A 86 61.62 -51.64 -0.45
CA LEU A 86 62.40 -51.08 0.65
C LEU A 86 61.54 -50.86 1.91
N THR A 87 62.16 -50.64 3.06
CA THR A 87 61.49 -50.06 4.26
C THR A 87 61.59 -48.54 4.24
N ASP A 88 62.81 -47.99 4.36
CA ASP A 88 63.10 -46.56 4.18
C ASP A 88 64.05 -46.28 3.02
N ALA A 89 63.87 -45.13 2.37
CA ALA A 89 64.78 -44.60 1.36
C ALA A 89 65.21 -43.19 1.73
N THR A 90 66.51 -42.95 1.88
CA THR A 90 67.09 -41.64 2.21
C THR A 90 68.01 -41.16 1.10
N PHE A 91 67.73 -39.95 0.59
CA PHE A 91 68.57 -39.23 -0.36
C PHE A 91 69.03 -37.92 0.28
N ASP A 92 70.23 -37.94 0.86
CA ASP A 92 70.76 -36.81 1.65
C ASP A 92 71.18 -35.62 0.78
N ALA A 93 71.44 -35.86 -0.50
CA ALA A 93 71.88 -34.87 -1.48
C ALA A 93 71.06 -34.92 -2.77
N ALA A 94 71.41 -34.09 -3.75
CA ALA A 94 70.66 -33.97 -5.00
C ALA A 94 70.72 -35.24 -5.85
N VAL A 95 69.61 -35.55 -6.51
CA VAL A 95 69.38 -36.71 -7.38
C VAL A 95 69.02 -36.23 -8.79
N SER A 96 69.81 -36.59 -9.79
CA SER A 96 69.60 -36.28 -11.20
C SER A 96 69.51 -37.57 -12.02
N VAL A 97 68.31 -37.91 -12.48
CA VAL A 97 68.00 -39.16 -13.22
C VAL A 97 67.10 -38.86 -14.41
N GLN A 98 67.03 -39.68 -15.46
CA GLN A 98 66.07 -39.43 -16.54
C GLN A 98 64.62 -39.58 -16.05
N ASN A 99 64.38 -40.62 -15.26
CA ASN A 99 63.12 -40.85 -14.54
C ASN A 99 63.36 -41.60 -13.22
N PHE A 100 62.49 -41.35 -12.25
CA PHE A 100 62.51 -42.01 -10.94
C PHE A 100 61.28 -42.88 -10.80
N LEU A 101 61.47 -44.17 -10.48
CA LEU A 101 60.38 -45.12 -10.29
C LEU A 101 60.57 -45.89 -8.97
N GLN A 102 59.62 -45.76 -8.05
CA GLN A 102 59.56 -46.59 -6.85
C GLN A 102 58.27 -47.41 -6.86
N ASN A 103 58.42 -48.74 -6.88
CA ASN A 103 57.29 -49.69 -6.94
C ASN A 103 56.68 -49.98 -5.58
N ALA A 104 57.45 -49.89 -4.49
CA ALA A 104 56.98 -50.11 -3.12
C ALA A 104 57.94 -49.50 -2.09
N GLY A 105 57.41 -49.17 -0.92
CA GLY A 105 58.14 -48.82 0.29
C GLY A 105 57.21 -48.88 1.50
N SER A 106 57.64 -49.51 2.60
CA SER A 106 56.74 -49.72 3.76
C SER A 106 56.79 -48.62 4.82
N ASP A 107 57.78 -47.74 4.79
CA ASP A 107 57.87 -46.57 5.66
C ASP A 107 58.17 -45.30 4.83
N THR A 108 59.30 -44.61 5.02
CA THR A 108 59.46 -43.24 4.51
C THR A 108 60.50 -43.15 3.40
N THR A 109 60.11 -42.52 2.29
CA THR A 109 61.04 -42.05 1.24
C THR A 109 61.30 -40.56 1.41
N THR A 110 62.54 -40.19 1.73
CA THR A 110 62.95 -38.81 2.00
C THR A 110 63.96 -38.31 0.99
N PHE A 111 63.63 -37.20 0.34
CA PHE A 111 64.55 -36.41 -0.49
C PHE A 111 64.94 -35.13 0.25
N THR A 112 66.16 -35.08 0.77
CA THR A 112 66.71 -33.86 1.41
C THR A 112 67.26 -32.89 0.37
N GLY A 113 67.91 -33.43 -0.68
CA GLY A 113 68.36 -32.66 -1.84
C GLY A 113 67.34 -32.61 -2.98
N ARG A 114 67.59 -31.74 -3.97
CA ARG A 114 66.72 -31.58 -5.14
C ARG A 114 66.62 -32.88 -5.96
N LEU A 115 65.40 -33.28 -6.32
CA LEU A 115 65.14 -34.35 -7.28
C LEU A 115 64.89 -33.75 -8.67
N ASN A 116 65.71 -34.13 -9.66
CA ASN A 116 65.67 -33.60 -11.02
C ASN A 116 65.48 -34.72 -12.05
N THR A 117 64.35 -34.71 -12.76
CA THR A 117 64.04 -35.61 -13.90
C THR A 117 63.87 -34.83 -15.20
N ASN A 118 64.19 -35.44 -16.34
CA ASN A 118 64.20 -34.74 -17.62
C ASN A 118 63.57 -35.50 -18.79
N THR A 119 62.71 -36.48 -18.51
CA THR A 119 61.95 -37.21 -19.53
C THR A 119 60.46 -37.22 -19.22
N ALA A 120 59.65 -37.59 -20.21
CA ALA A 120 58.19 -37.69 -20.08
C ALA A 120 57.72 -38.75 -19.06
N ALA A 121 58.60 -39.64 -18.58
CA ALA A 121 58.26 -40.59 -17.52
C ALA A 121 58.27 -39.94 -16.11
N GLY A 122 59.03 -38.86 -15.92
CA GLY A 122 59.00 -38.06 -14.69
C GLY A 122 59.33 -38.85 -13.41
N ILE A 123 58.48 -38.68 -12.39
CA ILE A 123 58.61 -39.26 -11.06
C ILE A 123 57.35 -40.07 -10.75
N ASN A 124 57.53 -41.34 -10.36
CA ASN A 124 56.46 -42.21 -9.89
C ASN A 124 56.86 -42.90 -8.59
N VAL A 125 56.08 -42.70 -7.54
CA VAL A 125 56.33 -43.26 -6.21
C VAL A 125 55.11 -44.02 -5.70
N THR A 126 55.30 -45.28 -5.35
CA THR A 126 54.35 -46.06 -4.54
C THR A 126 55.01 -46.41 -3.20
N GLY A 127 54.35 -46.09 -2.08
CA GLY A 127 54.91 -46.34 -0.73
C GLY A 127 53.99 -45.95 0.41
N THR A 128 54.52 -45.84 1.64
CA THR A 128 53.77 -45.42 2.82
C THR A 128 53.83 -43.91 3.04
N ASN A 129 55.02 -43.35 3.31
CA ASN A 129 55.24 -41.91 3.52
C ASN A 129 56.21 -41.34 2.46
N LEU A 130 55.99 -40.09 2.06
CA LEU A 130 56.87 -39.38 1.12
C LEU A 130 57.19 -37.97 1.63
N VAL A 131 58.47 -37.66 1.70
CA VAL A 131 58.98 -36.35 2.16
C VAL A 131 59.88 -35.73 1.11
N PHE A 132 59.46 -34.60 0.55
CA PHE A 132 60.29 -33.75 -0.32
C PHE A 132 60.77 -32.52 0.44
N ASN A 133 61.91 -32.62 1.13
CA ASN A 133 62.55 -31.45 1.74
C ASN A 133 63.38 -30.66 0.72
N GLY A 134 63.94 -31.34 -0.27
CA GLY A 134 64.52 -30.74 -1.46
C GLY A 134 63.47 -30.41 -2.51
N GLY A 135 63.76 -29.43 -3.38
CA GLY A 135 62.85 -29.05 -4.48
C GLY A 135 62.73 -30.15 -5.54
N ILE A 136 61.65 -30.11 -6.32
CA ILE A 136 61.44 -30.99 -7.46
C ILE A 136 61.68 -30.20 -8.75
N THR A 137 62.36 -30.81 -9.72
CA THR A 137 62.44 -30.29 -11.09
C THR A 137 62.09 -31.39 -12.07
N THR A 138 61.05 -31.21 -12.88
CA THR A 138 60.77 -32.10 -14.02
C THR A 138 60.76 -31.30 -15.32
N THR A 139 61.37 -31.81 -16.38
CA THR A 139 61.28 -31.22 -17.73
C THR A 139 60.61 -32.19 -18.71
N ASN A 140 60.32 -31.72 -19.93
CA ASN A 140 59.70 -32.52 -21.00
C ASN A 140 58.33 -33.11 -20.63
N ALA A 141 57.51 -32.34 -19.90
CA ALA A 141 56.20 -32.74 -19.41
C ALA A 141 56.23 -33.98 -18.49
N GLY A 142 57.38 -34.26 -17.85
CA GLY A 142 57.51 -35.33 -16.88
C GLY A 142 56.57 -35.14 -15.68
N PRO A 143 55.65 -36.10 -15.40
CA PRO A 143 54.70 -35.98 -14.32
C PRO A 143 55.34 -36.21 -12.95
N VAL A 144 54.63 -35.82 -11.90
CA VAL A 144 54.90 -36.27 -10.53
C VAL A 144 53.69 -37.04 -10.05
N THR A 145 53.85 -38.34 -9.85
CA THR A 145 52.79 -39.23 -9.38
C THR A 145 53.22 -39.90 -8.08
N ALA A 146 52.34 -39.87 -7.08
CA ALA A 146 52.57 -40.54 -5.81
C ALA A 146 51.27 -41.23 -5.34
N SER A 147 51.38 -42.51 -4.96
CA SER A 147 50.32 -43.31 -4.35
C SER A 147 50.82 -43.78 -2.98
N LEU A 148 50.25 -43.22 -1.92
CA LEU A 148 50.77 -43.33 -0.56
C LEU A 148 49.72 -43.89 0.41
N SER A 149 50.10 -44.86 1.24
CA SER A 149 49.19 -45.42 2.25
C SER A 149 49.17 -44.65 3.58
N ALA A 150 50.00 -43.62 3.73
CA ALA A 150 50.02 -42.72 4.88
C ALA A 150 50.18 -41.26 4.40
N THR A 151 51.29 -40.57 4.67
CA THR A 151 51.38 -39.09 4.52
C THR A 151 52.26 -38.62 3.37
N ALA A 152 52.02 -37.39 2.91
CA ALA A 152 52.90 -36.65 2.01
C ALA A 152 53.29 -35.29 2.60
N LEU A 153 54.59 -35.00 2.65
CA LEU A 153 55.13 -33.70 3.04
C LEU A 153 55.89 -33.08 1.87
N ILE A 154 55.41 -31.93 1.40
CA ILE A 154 56.19 -31.02 0.55
C ILE A 154 56.85 -30.02 1.50
N GLY A 155 58.09 -30.30 1.85
CA GLY A 155 58.88 -29.53 2.80
C GLY A 155 59.29 -28.15 2.26
N PRO A 156 59.98 -27.34 3.09
CA PRO A 156 60.42 -25.98 2.76
C PRO A 156 61.51 -26.00 1.68
N SER A 157 61.14 -26.27 0.43
CA SER A 157 62.09 -26.36 -0.67
C SER A 157 62.50 -24.97 -1.16
N THR A 158 63.74 -24.84 -1.64
CA THR A 158 64.13 -23.74 -2.54
C THR A 158 63.53 -24.03 -3.93
N THR A 159 62.27 -23.64 -4.13
CA THR A 159 61.47 -23.66 -5.39
C THR A 159 61.38 -25.01 -6.14
N SER A 160 60.17 -25.55 -6.30
CA SER A 160 59.87 -26.67 -7.19
C SER A 160 59.29 -26.18 -8.52
N SER A 161 59.75 -26.75 -9.64
CA SER A 161 59.28 -26.46 -10.99
C SER A 161 58.96 -27.76 -11.73
N ILE A 162 57.69 -28.01 -11.99
CA ILE A 162 57.19 -29.27 -12.54
C ILE A 162 56.52 -28.98 -13.88
N SER A 163 57.04 -29.59 -14.95
CA SER A 163 56.51 -29.35 -16.31
C SER A 163 55.33 -30.26 -16.69
N GLY A 164 55.18 -31.41 -16.03
CA GLY A 164 54.08 -32.36 -16.23
C GLY A 164 52.96 -32.24 -15.19
N PRO A 165 51.90 -33.06 -15.28
CA PRO A 165 50.84 -33.09 -14.29
C PRO A 165 51.34 -33.61 -12.94
N VAL A 166 50.76 -33.09 -11.86
CA VAL A 166 51.01 -33.54 -10.49
C VAL A 166 49.79 -34.30 -9.99
N THR A 167 49.99 -35.52 -9.49
CA THR A 167 48.97 -36.30 -8.80
C THR A 167 49.59 -36.92 -7.55
N ILE A 168 49.23 -36.41 -6.37
CA ILE A 168 49.61 -37.00 -5.09
C ILE A 168 48.32 -37.51 -4.45
N SER A 169 48.21 -38.83 -4.34
CA SER A 169 47.13 -39.50 -3.65
C SER A 169 47.69 -40.16 -2.39
N SER A 170 47.21 -39.75 -1.23
CA SER A 170 47.58 -40.32 0.06
C SER A 170 46.34 -40.78 0.84
N VAL A 171 46.49 -41.77 1.71
CA VAL A 171 45.41 -42.11 2.66
C VAL A 171 45.36 -41.06 3.77
N GLY A 172 46.50 -40.77 4.40
CA GLY A 172 46.66 -39.72 5.41
C GLY A 172 46.92 -38.34 4.82
N SER A 173 47.29 -37.38 5.68
CA SER A 173 47.41 -35.97 5.32
C SER A 173 48.46 -35.64 4.25
N ILE A 174 48.16 -34.58 3.48
CA ILE A 174 49.11 -33.88 2.60
C ILE A 174 49.42 -32.52 3.23
N THR A 175 50.69 -32.26 3.51
CA THR A 175 51.14 -30.97 4.04
C THR A 175 52.07 -30.26 3.07
N VAL A 176 51.75 -29.01 2.74
CA VAL A 176 52.66 -28.07 2.07
C VAL A 176 53.23 -27.14 3.15
N ALA A 177 54.51 -27.36 3.48
CA ALA A 177 55.18 -26.72 4.59
C ALA A 177 55.38 -25.22 4.36
N SER A 178 55.68 -24.50 5.45
CA SER A 178 55.92 -23.06 5.37
C SER A 178 57.02 -22.72 4.37
N SER A 179 56.81 -21.66 3.58
CA SER A 179 57.72 -21.18 2.53
C SER A 179 58.00 -22.17 1.38
N ALA A 180 57.32 -23.31 1.32
CA ALA A 180 57.39 -24.18 0.14
C ALA A 180 56.78 -23.45 -1.07
N SER A 181 57.46 -23.44 -2.21
CA SER A 181 56.97 -22.84 -3.46
C SER A 181 56.94 -23.90 -4.55
N VAL A 182 55.75 -24.19 -5.08
CA VAL A 182 55.52 -25.23 -6.09
C VAL A 182 54.87 -24.60 -7.32
N ALA A 183 55.61 -24.57 -8.43
CA ALA A 183 55.10 -24.14 -9.72
C ALA A 183 54.91 -25.35 -10.65
N VAL A 184 53.70 -25.50 -11.18
CA VAL A 184 53.32 -26.59 -12.08
C VAL A 184 52.83 -26.02 -13.40
N SER A 185 53.37 -26.50 -14.52
CA SER A 185 52.98 -26.10 -15.88
C SER A 185 51.88 -26.95 -16.49
N ASN A 186 51.10 -27.61 -15.65
CA ASN A 186 50.05 -28.54 -16.00
C ASN A 186 49.06 -28.69 -14.82
N THR A 187 48.12 -29.63 -14.91
CA THR A 187 47.10 -29.87 -13.88
C THR A 187 47.72 -30.37 -12.57
N VAL A 188 47.10 -30.01 -11.45
CA VAL A 188 47.47 -30.49 -10.11
C VAL A 188 46.27 -31.18 -9.48
N LEU A 189 46.49 -32.38 -8.94
CA LEU A 189 45.57 -33.08 -8.04
C LEU A 189 46.30 -33.47 -6.76
N LEU A 190 45.91 -32.88 -5.64
CA LEU A 190 46.27 -33.35 -4.31
C LEU A 190 45.03 -34.01 -3.70
N LYS A 191 45.13 -35.28 -3.36
CA LYS A 191 44.00 -36.08 -2.89
C LYS A 191 44.34 -36.84 -1.61
N THR A 192 43.54 -36.68 -0.58
CA THR A 192 43.51 -37.58 0.58
C THR A 192 42.27 -38.47 0.54
N THR A 193 42.29 -39.61 1.23
CA THR A 193 41.11 -40.50 1.34
C THR A 193 40.68 -40.78 2.78
N ALA A 194 41.33 -40.19 3.79
CA ALA A 194 41.00 -40.37 5.20
C ALA A 194 41.48 -39.21 6.12
N ASP A 195 41.92 -38.07 5.57
CA ASP A 195 42.57 -37.00 6.35
C ASP A 195 42.56 -35.67 5.56
N SER A 196 43.31 -34.67 6.02
CA SER A 196 43.27 -33.27 5.60
C SER A 196 44.40 -32.87 4.64
N ILE A 197 44.18 -31.80 3.88
CA ILE A 197 45.19 -31.09 3.09
C ILE A 197 45.49 -29.75 3.78
N THR A 198 46.75 -29.51 4.14
CA THR A 198 47.17 -28.31 4.86
C THR A 198 48.25 -27.53 4.12
N PHE A 199 48.01 -26.23 3.93
CA PHE A 199 48.99 -25.24 3.49
C PHE A 199 49.40 -24.37 4.68
N GLN A 200 50.66 -24.48 5.08
CA GLN A 200 51.21 -23.67 6.16
C GLN A 200 51.54 -22.25 5.69
N ASP A 201 51.92 -21.38 6.64
CA ASP A 201 52.18 -19.97 6.35
C ASP A 201 53.25 -19.79 5.25
N SER A 202 53.01 -18.86 4.32
CA SER A 202 53.89 -18.59 3.17
C SER A 202 54.06 -19.76 2.18
N ALA A 203 53.29 -20.84 2.30
CA ALA A 203 53.26 -21.91 1.30
C ALA A 203 52.61 -21.41 0.00
N GLN A 204 53.17 -21.75 -1.15
CA GLN A 204 52.70 -21.34 -2.46
C GLN A 204 52.55 -22.52 -3.40
N LEU A 205 51.39 -22.62 -4.06
CA LEU A 205 51.13 -23.53 -5.16
C LEU A 205 50.56 -22.76 -6.35
N THR A 206 51.22 -22.83 -7.50
CA THR A 206 50.77 -22.19 -8.74
C THR A 206 50.63 -23.20 -9.86
N GLY A 207 49.42 -23.38 -10.38
CA GLY A 207 49.15 -24.11 -11.62
C GLY A 207 49.06 -23.15 -12.80
N SER A 208 49.88 -23.35 -13.83
CA SER A 208 49.94 -22.42 -14.98
C SER A 208 49.22 -22.90 -16.24
N SER A 209 48.82 -24.18 -16.28
CA SER A 209 48.01 -24.75 -17.36
C SER A 209 47.05 -25.80 -16.78
N GLY A 210 45.74 -25.57 -16.90
CA GLY A 210 44.74 -26.49 -16.40
C GLY A 210 44.47 -26.37 -14.90
N ASN A 211 43.57 -27.22 -14.40
CA ASN A 211 43.00 -27.07 -13.07
C ASN A 211 43.99 -27.39 -11.95
N VAL A 212 43.83 -26.70 -10.82
CA VAL A 212 44.38 -27.11 -9.53
C VAL A 212 43.23 -27.62 -8.69
N VAL A 213 43.29 -28.89 -8.32
CA VAL A 213 42.25 -29.59 -7.57
C VAL A 213 42.83 -30.10 -6.25
N LEU A 214 42.19 -29.72 -5.16
CA LEU A 214 42.41 -30.26 -3.83
C LEU A 214 41.18 -31.07 -3.43
N GLU A 215 41.38 -32.34 -3.10
CA GLU A 215 40.32 -33.23 -2.65
C GLU A 215 40.71 -33.81 -1.29
N ALA A 216 40.14 -33.27 -0.22
CA ALA A 216 40.27 -33.83 1.11
C ALA A 216 39.04 -34.64 1.49
N GLU A 217 39.25 -35.76 2.16
CA GLU A 217 38.15 -36.46 2.84
C GLU A 217 37.76 -35.67 4.10
N ASP A 218 38.73 -35.17 4.86
CA ASP A 218 38.50 -34.22 5.96
C ASP A 218 38.65 -32.77 5.48
N ASN A 219 39.61 -32.03 6.06
CA ASN A 219 39.69 -30.59 5.99
C ASN A 219 40.63 -30.10 4.88
N ILE A 220 40.32 -28.93 4.34
CA ILE A 220 41.29 -28.11 3.59
C ILE A 220 41.59 -26.86 4.40
N SER A 221 42.84 -26.71 4.83
CA SER A 221 43.27 -25.58 5.68
C SER A 221 44.39 -24.78 5.02
N LEU A 222 44.19 -23.48 4.87
CA LEU A 222 45.16 -22.51 4.36
C LEU A 222 45.49 -21.52 5.47
N ALA A 223 46.77 -21.38 5.82
CA ALA A 223 47.23 -20.36 6.75
C ALA A 223 47.33 -18.96 6.10
N GLY A 224 47.33 -17.91 6.92
CA GLY A 224 47.27 -16.49 6.52
C GLY A 224 48.18 -16.02 5.38
N GLY A 225 49.44 -16.48 5.33
CA GLY A 225 50.40 -16.12 4.29
C GLY A 225 50.44 -17.09 3.10
N SER A 226 49.65 -18.16 3.10
CA SER A 226 49.65 -19.13 2.00
C SER A 226 48.96 -18.61 0.74
N THR A 227 49.32 -19.12 -0.43
CA THR A 227 48.70 -18.77 -1.71
C THR A 227 48.53 -19.99 -2.59
N ILE A 228 47.32 -20.15 -3.13
CA ILE A 228 47.04 -21.12 -4.19
C ILE A 228 46.53 -20.34 -5.40
N ALA A 229 47.23 -20.46 -6.52
CA ALA A 229 46.96 -19.69 -7.72
C ALA A 229 46.81 -20.59 -8.95
N VAL A 230 45.91 -20.20 -9.84
CA VAL A 230 45.84 -20.69 -11.21
C VAL A 230 46.00 -19.53 -12.18
N THR A 231 46.78 -19.73 -13.25
CA THR A 231 46.86 -18.74 -14.35
C THR A 231 46.04 -19.16 -15.57
N SER A 232 45.59 -20.41 -15.62
CA SER A 232 44.69 -20.95 -16.64
C SER A 232 43.95 -22.14 -16.04
N GLY A 233 42.64 -22.27 -16.30
CA GLY A 233 41.81 -23.32 -15.72
C GLY A 233 41.08 -22.89 -14.46
N GLU A 234 40.62 -23.87 -13.70
CA GLU A 234 39.80 -23.70 -12.50
C GLU A 234 40.57 -24.10 -11.24
N LEU A 235 40.37 -23.35 -10.16
CA LEU A 235 40.82 -23.74 -8.82
C LEU A 235 39.66 -24.39 -8.07
N ILE A 236 39.80 -25.67 -7.72
CA ILE A 236 38.72 -26.49 -7.14
C ILE A 236 39.18 -27.02 -5.80
N LEU A 237 38.46 -26.69 -4.74
CA LEU A 237 38.64 -27.25 -3.41
C LEU A 237 37.41 -28.09 -3.08
N ARG A 238 37.61 -29.36 -2.74
CA ARG A 238 36.59 -30.30 -2.27
C ARG A 238 37.00 -30.84 -0.91
N SER A 239 36.23 -30.52 0.11
CA SER A 239 36.38 -31.07 1.47
C SER A 239 35.19 -31.97 1.77
N GLY A 240 35.33 -32.94 2.68
CA GLY A 240 34.25 -33.89 2.97
C GLY A 240 34.06 -34.96 1.90
N LEU A 241 34.96 -35.07 0.92
CA LEU A 241 34.72 -35.93 -0.24
C LEU A 241 34.77 -37.41 0.16
N SER A 242 33.61 -38.08 0.10
CA SER A 242 33.43 -39.46 0.57
C SER A 242 33.66 -39.63 2.08
N SER A 243 33.47 -38.56 2.86
CA SER A 243 33.60 -38.64 4.32
C SER A 243 32.57 -39.60 4.93
N THR A 244 32.95 -40.24 6.03
CA THR A 244 32.09 -41.18 6.76
C THR A 244 31.87 -40.83 8.23
N ASP A 245 32.63 -39.85 8.75
CA ASP A 245 32.60 -39.41 10.14
C ASP A 245 32.12 -37.96 10.31
N GLY A 246 31.99 -37.22 9.20
CA GLY A 246 31.31 -35.94 9.13
C GLY A 246 32.17 -34.73 9.53
N VAL A 247 33.49 -34.81 9.35
CA VAL A 247 34.44 -33.80 9.86
C VAL A 247 35.09 -32.92 8.77
N GLY A 248 34.64 -32.98 7.52
CA GLY A 248 35.17 -32.17 6.43
C GLY A 248 34.84 -30.69 6.55
N SER A 249 35.83 -29.79 6.60
CA SER A 249 35.65 -28.33 6.62
C SER A 249 36.68 -27.57 5.77
N MET A 250 36.44 -26.27 5.53
CA MET A 250 37.44 -25.38 4.93
C MET A 250 37.82 -24.23 5.86
N THR A 251 39.12 -24.02 6.07
CA THR A 251 39.67 -22.81 6.70
C THR A 251 40.51 -22.07 5.67
N LEU A 252 40.00 -20.94 5.17
CA LEU A 252 40.52 -20.23 4.00
C LEU A 252 41.25 -18.94 4.37
N ASP A 253 42.18 -19.00 5.32
CA ASP A 253 42.86 -17.80 5.81
C ASP A 253 43.95 -17.30 4.85
N GLY A 254 44.36 -18.11 3.88
CA GLY A 254 45.28 -17.72 2.81
C GLY A 254 44.61 -17.01 1.62
N THR A 255 45.38 -16.87 0.53
CA THR A 255 44.90 -16.32 -0.74
C THR A 255 44.58 -17.42 -1.75
N LEU A 256 43.35 -17.44 -2.25
CA LEU A 256 42.94 -18.20 -3.43
C LEU A 256 42.89 -17.26 -4.63
N GLN A 257 43.54 -17.62 -5.74
CA GLN A 257 43.71 -16.72 -6.88
C GLN A 257 43.45 -17.38 -8.24
N ALA A 258 42.48 -16.88 -8.98
CA ALA A 258 42.14 -17.25 -10.35
C ALA A 258 41.69 -15.99 -11.13
N VAL A 259 42.63 -15.07 -11.38
CA VAL A 259 42.34 -13.67 -11.78
C VAL A 259 42.21 -13.43 -13.29
N THR A 260 42.38 -14.44 -14.13
CA THR A 260 42.19 -14.23 -15.57
C THR A 260 40.70 -14.24 -15.89
N ALA A 261 40.24 -13.29 -16.71
CA ALA A 261 38.84 -13.21 -17.14
C ALA A 261 38.28 -14.59 -17.56
N GLY A 262 37.12 -14.93 -17.02
CA GLY A 262 36.46 -16.21 -17.28
C GLY A 262 36.86 -17.37 -16.35
N GLN A 263 37.82 -17.17 -15.44
CA GLN A 263 38.21 -18.20 -14.48
C GLN A 263 37.26 -18.31 -13.29
N THR A 264 37.26 -19.50 -12.70
CA THR A 264 36.38 -19.84 -11.57
C THR A 264 37.20 -20.40 -10.41
N ILE A 265 36.83 -19.98 -9.20
CA ILE A 265 37.14 -20.69 -7.96
C ILE A 265 35.89 -21.45 -7.54
N THR A 266 36.02 -22.75 -7.31
CA THR A 266 34.94 -23.58 -6.77
C THR A 266 35.30 -24.10 -5.38
N LEU A 267 34.39 -23.86 -4.44
CA LEU A 267 34.43 -24.39 -3.08
C LEU A 267 33.27 -25.37 -2.92
N ASP A 268 33.57 -26.64 -2.70
CA ASP A 268 32.59 -27.70 -2.52
C ASP A 268 32.80 -28.39 -1.16
N LEU A 269 31.80 -28.27 -0.29
CA LEU A 269 31.83 -28.83 1.06
C LEU A 269 31.31 -30.27 1.15
N ASN A 270 30.78 -30.83 0.06
CA ASN A 270 30.21 -32.19 0.02
C ASN A 270 29.32 -32.53 1.23
N ASP A 271 28.57 -31.55 1.76
CA ASP A 271 27.62 -31.72 2.87
C ASP A 271 28.23 -32.00 4.23
N GLU A 272 29.37 -31.39 4.51
CA GLU A 272 29.98 -31.47 5.83
C GLU A 272 29.97 -30.13 6.58
N LEU A 273 31.06 -29.82 7.29
CA LEU A 273 31.19 -28.65 8.14
C LEU A 273 31.52 -27.38 7.33
N ALA A 274 31.53 -26.25 8.03
CA ALA A 274 31.59 -24.92 7.42
C ALA A 274 32.88 -24.61 6.63
N ALA A 275 32.75 -23.73 5.65
CA ALA A 275 33.86 -22.95 5.12
C ALA A 275 33.94 -21.61 5.87
N THR A 276 35.10 -21.32 6.45
CA THR A 276 35.36 -20.06 7.17
C THR A 276 36.58 -19.34 6.59
N GLN A 277 36.62 -18.03 6.80
CA GLN A 277 37.69 -17.17 6.30
C GLN A 277 38.11 -16.13 7.36
N ASN A 278 39.40 -16.00 7.63
CA ASN A 278 39.91 -14.94 8.49
C ASN A 278 39.77 -13.55 7.86
N MET A 279 39.17 -12.62 8.60
CA MET A 279 38.83 -11.28 8.12
C MET A 279 40.03 -10.40 7.71
N THR A 280 41.23 -10.74 8.20
CA THR A 280 42.45 -9.91 8.05
C THR A 280 43.51 -10.51 7.15
N THR A 281 43.37 -11.78 6.78
CA THR A 281 44.37 -12.52 6.00
C THR A 281 43.76 -13.21 4.79
N GLY A 282 42.57 -13.81 4.94
CA GLY A 282 41.86 -14.50 3.87
C GLY A 282 41.60 -13.60 2.67
N ARG A 283 41.70 -14.17 1.47
CA ARG A 283 41.40 -13.46 0.22
C ARG A 283 40.97 -14.43 -0.89
N ILE A 284 39.85 -14.16 -1.55
CA ILE A 284 39.37 -14.88 -2.73
C ILE A 284 39.38 -13.92 -3.93
N LEU A 285 40.03 -14.33 -5.02
CA LEU A 285 40.22 -13.50 -6.22
C LEU A 285 39.86 -14.26 -7.46
N ALA A 286 38.69 -13.99 -8.01
CA ALA A 286 38.25 -14.64 -9.24
C ALA A 286 37.12 -13.88 -9.90
N PRO A 287 37.03 -13.87 -11.24
CA PRO A 287 35.83 -13.42 -11.90
C PRO A 287 34.58 -14.20 -11.45
N TYR A 288 34.74 -15.49 -11.18
CA TYR A 288 33.63 -16.36 -10.79
C TYR A 288 33.93 -17.10 -9.48
N LEU A 289 33.05 -16.97 -8.49
CA LEU A 289 33.04 -17.80 -7.28
C LEU A 289 31.81 -18.70 -7.27
N ARG A 290 32.07 -20.01 -7.25
CA ARG A 290 31.04 -21.04 -7.17
C ARG A 290 31.10 -21.73 -5.81
N LEU A 291 29.97 -21.71 -5.08
CA LEU A 291 29.85 -22.36 -3.77
C LEU A 291 28.87 -23.54 -3.84
N LEU A 292 29.28 -24.68 -3.31
CA LEU A 292 28.57 -25.95 -3.43
C LEU A 292 28.50 -26.72 -2.10
N SER A 293 27.34 -27.34 -1.87
CA SER A 293 27.13 -28.47 -0.96
C SER A 293 26.08 -29.36 -1.61
N ASN A 294 26.24 -30.68 -1.67
CA ASN A 294 25.53 -31.58 -2.58
C ASN A 294 24.33 -32.36 -1.97
N GLY A 295 23.82 -31.94 -0.82
CA GLY A 295 23.01 -32.77 0.09
C GLY A 295 22.55 -32.02 1.34
N THR A 296 22.08 -32.77 2.34
CA THR A 296 21.10 -32.24 3.32
C THR A 296 21.69 -31.61 4.58
N ASN A 297 23.00 -31.72 4.79
CA ASN A 297 23.64 -31.15 5.98
C ASN A 297 23.89 -29.66 5.76
N ALA A 298 23.49 -28.80 6.70
CA ALA A 298 23.54 -27.35 6.58
C ALA A 298 24.97 -26.76 6.60
N ALA A 299 25.79 -27.09 5.59
CA ALA A 299 27.16 -26.65 5.44
C ALA A 299 27.22 -25.14 5.12
N THR A 300 27.67 -24.35 6.08
CA THR A 300 27.65 -22.89 5.98
C THR A 300 28.91 -22.32 5.31
N PHE A 301 28.74 -21.29 4.49
CA PHE A 301 29.84 -20.46 3.97
C PHE A 301 29.89 -19.14 4.71
N THR A 302 30.92 -18.92 5.54
CA THR A 302 31.19 -17.64 6.22
C THR A 302 32.48 -17.03 5.69
N LEU A 303 32.35 -16.29 4.59
CA LEU A 303 33.45 -15.77 3.77
C LEU A 303 33.51 -14.23 3.88
N LEU A 304 33.75 -13.76 5.10
CA LEU A 304 33.64 -12.35 5.50
C LEU A 304 35.01 -11.64 5.57
N ALA A 305 35.83 -11.69 4.52
CA ALA A 305 37.14 -11.01 4.50
C ALA A 305 37.09 -9.49 4.33
N GLY A 306 36.00 -8.83 4.73
CA GLY A 306 35.79 -7.39 4.53
C GLY A 306 35.89 -7.04 3.06
N THR A 307 36.74 -6.05 2.73
CA THR A 307 36.96 -5.58 1.35
C THR A 307 38.12 -6.31 0.64
N ARG A 308 38.42 -7.56 1.00
CA ARG A 308 39.57 -8.29 0.44
C ARG A 308 39.19 -9.24 -0.67
N ASN A 309 38.04 -9.91 -0.54
CA ASN A 309 37.51 -10.74 -1.62
C ASN A 309 37.10 -9.84 -2.77
N ASP A 310 37.43 -10.23 -3.98
CA ASP A 310 37.25 -9.42 -5.19
C ASP A 310 36.80 -10.40 -6.26
N VAL A 311 35.47 -10.48 -6.40
CA VAL A 311 34.76 -11.42 -7.25
C VAL A 311 33.68 -10.71 -8.06
N ASP A 312 33.76 -10.85 -9.38
CA ASP A 312 32.79 -10.22 -10.28
C ASP A 312 31.40 -10.89 -10.19
N THR A 313 31.35 -12.22 -10.11
CA THR A 313 30.08 -12.96 -10.04
C THR A 313 30.11 -14.13 -9.06
N LEU A 314 29.08 -14.17 -8.20
CA LEU A 314 28.80 -15.23 -7.25
C LEU A 314 27.61 -16.08 -7.70
N ALA A 315 27.75 -17.40 -7.62
CA ALA A 315 26.63 -18.33 -7.73
C ALA A 315 26.75 -19.45 -6.69
N VAL A 316 25.64 -19.81 -6.06
CA VAL A 316 25.63 -20.68 -4.88
C VAL A 316 24.53 -21.72 -4.95
N SER A 317 24.86 -22.97 -4.67
CA SER A 317 23.90 -24.05 -4.42
C SER A 317 24.34 -24.84 -3.19
N THR A 318 23.67 -24.60 -2.08
CA THR A 318 24.00 -25.22 -0.78
C THR A 318 22.72 -25.51 0.01
N SER A 319 22.84 -26.16 1.16
CA SER A 319 21.81 -26.33 2.19
C SER A 319 22.06 -25.49 3.44
N GLY A 320 23.27 -24.92 3.61
CA GLY A 320 23.63 -24.08 4.75
C GLY A 320 23.58 -22.59 4.45
N ALA A 321 23.78 -21.78 5.49
CA ALA A 321 23.79 -20.32 5.39
C ALA A 321 24.97 -19.80 4.55
N VAL A 322 24.77 -18.68 3.87
CA VAL A 322 25.77 -17.99 3.05
C VAL A 322 25.97 -16.58 3.56
N SER A 323 27.18 -16.26 3.98
CA SER A 323 27.63 -14.92 4.36
C SER A 323 28.88 -14.56 3.57
N TYR A 324 28.79 -13.55 2.69
CA TYR A 324 29.89 -13.16 1.79
C TYR A 324 30.05 -11.64 1.75
N SER A 325 31.30 -11.16 1.76
CA SER A 325 31.63 -9.75 1.58
C SER A 325 32.62 -9.56 0.42
N ASP A 326 32.34 -8.60 -0.44
CA ASP A 326 33.13 -8.25 -1.63
C ASP A 326 33.78 -6.85 -1.53
N ALA A 327 34.90 -6.66 -2.23
CA ALA A 327 35.71 -5.44 -2.24
C ALA A 327 35.14 -4.33 -3.10
N ASP A 328 34.44 -4.68 -4.18
CA ASP A 328 33.88 -3.73 -5.14
C ASP A 328 32.51 -4.19 -5.68
N ASP A 329 32.38 -4.36 -6.98
CA ASP A 329 31.11 -4.62 -7.65
C ASP A 329 30.84 -6.12 -7.68
N LEU A 330 29.67 -6.54 -7.20
CA LEU A 330 29.29 -7.95 -7.15
C LEU A 330 28.03 -8.22 -7.97
N THR A 331 28.10 -9.23 -8.84
CA THR A 331 26.91 -9.77 -9.51
C THR A 331 26.49 -11.09 -8.87
N ILE A 332 25.24 -11.21 -8.45
CA ILE A 332 24.59 -12.51 -8.21
C ILE A 332 24.08 -12.99 -9.57
N GLY A 333 24.75 -14.00 -10.14
CA GLY A 333 24.65 -14.30 -11.57
C GLY A 333 24.71 -15.79 -11.88
N SER A 334 25.07 -16.10 -13.13
CA SER A 334 25.19 -17.48 -13.63
C SER A 334 26.65 -17.86 -13.88
N ILE A 335 27.03 -19.05 -13.41
CA ILE A 335 28.34 -19.66 -13.67
C ILE A 335 28.12 -20.93 -14.50
N ALA A 336 28.83 -21.03 -15.62
CA ALA A 336 28.72 -22.17 -16.54
C ALA A 336 29.24 -23.48 -15.92
N ALA A 337 28.85 -24.61 -16.52
CA ALA A 337 29.37 -25.91 -16.13
C ALA A 337 30.88 -26.01 -16.39
N SER A 338 31.63 -26.62 -15.47
CA SER A 338 33.07 -26.84 -15.62
C SER A 338 33.51 -28.05 -14.80
N SER A 339 34.52 -28.78 -15.29
CA SER A 339 35.23 -29.82 -14.50
C SER A 339 34.33 -30.89 -13.86
N GLY A 340 33.25 -31.29 -14.55
CA GLY A 340 32.28 -32.28 -14.06
C GLY A 340 31.21 -31.71 -13.11
N ILE A 341 31.23 -30.41 -12.88
CA ILE A 341 30.29 -29.68 -12.04
C ILE A 341 29.28 -28.94 -12.93
N ALA A 342 28.00 -29.04 -12.60
CA ALA A 342 26.92 -28.41 -13.34
C ALA A 342 26.98 -26.87 -13.30
N SER A 343 26.23 -26.22 -14.20
CA SER A 343 26.02 -24.78 -14.14
C SER A 343 25.16 -24.41 -12.93
N ILE A 344 25.42 -23.24 -12.34
CA ILE A 344 24.62 -22.69 -11.23
C ILE A 344 24.17 -21.28 -11.61
N ALA A 345 22.96 -20.91 -11.22
CA ALA A 345 22.43 -19.57 -11.40
C ALA A 345 21.86 -19.06 -10.07
N GLY A 346 22.24 -17.84 -9.69
CA GLY A 346 21.76 -17.18 -8.49
C GLY A 346 22.28 -17.81 -7.20
N ILE A 347 21.50 -17.63 -6.13
CA ILE A 347 21.78 -18.22 -4.82
C ILE A 347 20.61 -19.12 -4.46
N SER A 348 20.87 -20.39 -4.19
CA SER A 348 19.89 -21.29 -3.57
C SER A 348 20.49 -21.94 -2.34
N THR A 349 19.79 -21.80 -1.21
CA THR A 349 20.10 -22.52 0.04
C THR A 349 19.20 -23.74 0.24
N LEU A 350 18.56 -24.20 -0.84
CA LEU A 350 17.56 -25.27 -0.83
C LEU A 350 18.08 -26.63 -1.34
N ASN A 351 19.39 -26.86 -1.34
CA ASN A 351 19.92 -28.08 -1.94
C ASN A 351 19.67 -29.30 -1.03
N GLY A 352 18.73 -30.17 -1.40
CA GLY A 352 18.42 -31.39 -0.64
C GLY A 352 17.71 -31.19 0.71
N VAL A 353 17.50 -29.95 1.15
CA VAL A 353 16.78 -29.60 2.37
C VAL A 353 15.34 -29.16 2.06
N SER A 354 14.45 -29.31 3.04
CA SER A 354 13.05 -28.87 2.90
C SER A 354 12.88 -27.37 3.03
N GLU A 355 13.84 -26.67 3.63
CA GLU A 355 13.79 -25.24 3.91
C GLU A 355 15.20 -24.66 3.77
N GLY A 356 15.28 -23.42 3.29
CA GLY A 356 16.55 -22.76 3.05
C GLY A 356 17.10 -22.06 4.29
N ALA A 357 18.38 -21.75 4.21
CA ALA A 357 19.11 -21.02 5.24
C ALA A 357 19.33 -19.55 4.85
N VAL A 358 19.87 -18.78 5.79
CA VAL A 358 20.18 -17.34 5.67
C VAL A 358 21.10 -17.05 4.48
N VAL A 359 20.81 -15.95 3.78
CA VAL A 359 21.68 -15.33 2.77
C VAL A 359 22.00 -13.89 3.22
N SER A 360 23.28 -13.58 3.41
CA SER A 360 23.76 -12.24 3.77
C SER A 360 24.93 -11.85 2.86
N ILE A 361 24.69 -10.91 1.96
CA ILE A 361 25.68 -10.49 0.95
C ILE A 361 25.97 -9.00 1.10
N THR A 362 27.25 -8.64 1.19
CA THR A 362 27.71 -7.25 1.24
C THR A 362 28.66 -6.98 0.08
N ALA A 363 28.30 -6.06 -0.80
CA ALA A 363 29.21 -5.52 -1.82
C ALA A 363 29.71 -4.14 -1.36
N ASN A 364 31.01 -3.89 -1.49
CA ASN A 364 31.56 -2.59 -1.10
C ASN A 364 31.46 -1.52 -2.21
N ASN A 365 30.94 -1.87 -3.38
CA ASN A 365 30.46 -0.96 -4.42
C ASN A 365 29.07 -1.39 -4.90
N ALA A 366 28.78 -1.43 -6.21
CA ALA A 366 27.45 -1.77 -6.73
C ALA A 366 27.16 -3.27 -6.57
N MET A 367 25.90 -3.61 -6.32
CA MET A 367 25.45 -5.00 -6.35
C MET A 367 24.42 -5.17 -7.47
N THR A 368 24.59 -6.18 -8.32
CA THR A 368 23.61 -6.56 -9.33
C THR A 368 23.03 -7.93 -9.01
N VAL A 369 21.71 -8.02 -8.85
CA VAL A 369 21.00 -9.30 -8.72
C VAL A 369 20.38 -9.63 -10.09
N ASN A 370 21.09 -10.45 -10.86
CA ASN A 370 20.69 -10.85 -12.21
C ASN A 370 20.09 -12.26 -12.26
N GLN A 371 20.07 -12.96 -11.14
CA GLN A 371 19.49 -14.29 -10.99
C GLN A 371 18.84 -14.39 -9.61
N ASN A 372 17.84 -15.26 -9.49
CA ASN A 372 17.03 -15.42 -8.29
C ASN A 372 17.87 -15.71 -7.04
N ILE A 373 17.38 -15.24 -5.89
CA ILE A 373 17.81 -15.67 -4.57
C ILE A 373 16.67 -16.50 -3.98
N ARG A 374 16.93 -17.76 -3.63
CA ARG A 374 15.93 -18.68 -3.11
C ARG A 374 16.35 -19.32 -1.80
N THR A 375 15.63 -18.97 -0.74
CA THR A 375 15.68 -19.63 0.57
C THR A 375 14.34 -20.29 0.92
N SER A 376 13.28 -20.12 0.11
CA SER A 376 12.00 -20.82 0.26
C SER A 376 11.74 -21.95 -0.75
N PRO A 377 10.95 -22.97 -0.36
CA PRO A 377 10.50 -24.02 -1.26
C PRO A 377 9.64 -23.51 -2.41
N VAL A 378 9.73 -24.20 -3.56
CA VAL A 378 8.88 -23.89 -4.73
C VAL A 378 7.41 -24.24 -4.47
N ALA A 379 7.12 -25.13 -3.52
CA ALA A 379 5.78 -25.64 -3.24
C ALA A 379 4.96 -24.80 -2.24
N GLY A 380 5.52 -23.70 -1.71
CA GLY A 380 4.89 -22.84 -0.72
C GLY A 380 5.84 -22.44 0.42
N PRO A 381 5.34 -21.68 1.42
CA PRO A 381 6.12 -21.22 2.56
C PRO A 381 6.70 -22.42 3.33
N GLY A 382 7.95 -22.29 3.76
CA GLY A 382 8.59 -23.23 4.67
C GLY A 382 7.96 -23.16 6.06
N GLY A 383 8.25 -24.15 6.91
CA GLY A 383 7.66 -24.27 8.24
C GLY A 383 8.43 -23.57 9.36
N LEU A 384 9.65 -23.05 9.13
CA LEU A 384 10.51 -22.49 10.20
C LEU A 384 10.85 -21.00 10.06
N ASN A 385 10.60 -20.35 8.92
CA ASN A 385 10.86 -18.92 8.68
C ASN A 385 12.32 -18.48 8.97
N ILE A 386 13.31 -19.33 8.67
CA ILE A 386 14.74 -19.09 8.97
C ILE A 386 15.56 -18.56 7.78
N GLY A 387 14.99 -18.53 6.59
CA GLY A 387 15.66 -18.21 5.33
C GLY A 387 15.80 -16.72 5.04
N THR A 388 16.29 -15.91 5.99
CA THR A 388 16.36 -14.44 5.78
C THR A 388 17.31 -14.06 4.63
N VAL A 389 16.98 -13.00 3.90
CA VAL A 389 17.83 -12.43 2.84
C VAL A 389 18.23 -11.00 3.21
N THR A 390 19.52 -10.75 3.38
CA THR A 390 20.07 -9.40 3.60
C THR A 390 21.05 -9.04 2.50
N LEU A 391 20.76 -7.95 1.79
CA LEU A 391 21.61 -7.41 0.73
C LEU A 391 22.07 -6.00 1.12
N SER A 392 23.38 -5.76 1.04
CA SER A 392 23.95 -4.46 1.36
C SER A 392 24.96 -4.03 0.29
N SER A 393 24.74 -2.87 -0.30
CA SER A 393 25.81 -2.07 -0.93
C SER A 393 26.29 -1.03 0.09
N THR A 394 27.60 -0.90 0.33
CA THR A 394 28.10 0.05 1.35
C THR A 394 28.25 1.48 0.85
N VAL A 395 28.31 1.70 -0.47
CA VAL A 395 28.55 3.03 -1.07
C VAL A 395 27.68 3.34 -2.29
N SER A 396 27.13 2.34 -2.97
CA SER A 396 26.54 2.47 -4.30
C SER A 396 25.10 1.98 -4.33
N THR A 397 24.66 1.50 -5.49
CA THR A 397 23.31 0.99 -5.75
C THR A 397 23.22 -0.52 -5.56
N ILE A 398 22.01 -1.00 -5.26
CA ILE A 398 21.59 -2.37 -5.56
C ILE A 398 20.71 -2.30 -6.81
N SER A 399 21.00 -3.11 -7.83
CA SER A 399 20.21 -3.24 -9.05
C SER A 399 19.66 -4.66 -9.18
N ILE A 400 18.35 -4.84 -9.08
CA ILE A 400 17.67 -6.13 -9.21
C ILE A 400 16.96 -6.14 -10.57
N THR A 401 17.34 -7.08 -11.42
CA THR A 401 16.74 -7.24 -12.75
C THR A 401 15.43 -8.03 -12.68
N ASP A 402 14.71 -8.09 -13.80
CA ASP A 402 13.51 -8.95 -14.01
C ASP A 402 13.80 -10.46 -13.91
N ASN A 403 15.09 -10.85 -13.84
CA ASN A 403 15.53 -12.22 -13.57
C ASN A 403 16.01 -12.40 -12.12
N GLY A 404 15.90 -11.37 -11.28
CA GLY A 404 16.56 -11.24 -9.99
C GLY A 404 15.66 -11.48 -8.78
N ASP A 405 14.51 -12.14 -8.93
CA ASP A 405 13.49 -12.22 -7.88
C ASP A 405 14.01 -12.92 -6.62
N ILE A 406 13.44 -12.53 -5.48
CA ILE A 406 13.79 -13.03 -4.17
C ILE A 406 12.64 -13.88 -3.63
N TYR A 407 12.90 -15.16 -3.41
CA TYR A 407 11.98 -16.11 -2.80
C TYR A 407 12.53 -16.47 -1.42
N ALA A 408 12.08 -15.76 -0.40
CA ALA A 408 12.59 -15.92 0.95
C ALA A 408 11.63 -16.70 1.86
N ASP A 409 12.18 -17.54 2.73
CA ASP A 409 11.44 -18.18 3.84
C ASP A 409 11.75 -17.45 5.15
N GLY A 410 11.74 -16.12 5.11
CA GLY A 410 12.26 -15.28 6.17
C GLY A 410 12.31 -13.82 5.72
N ALA A 411 12.64 -12.93 6.66
CA ALA A 411 12.66 -11.50 6.38
C ALA A 411 13.68 -11.12 5.29
N VAL A 412 13.29 -10.16 4.46
CA VAL A 412 14.13 -9.56 3.41
C VAL A 412 14.48 -8.13 3.79
N SER A 413 15.76 -7.78 3.78
CA SER A 413 16.23 -6.42 4.06
C SER A 413 17.29 -5.97 3.06
N MET A 414 17.10 -4.79 2.49
CA MET A 414 18.01 -4.23 1.48
C MET A 414 18.45 -2.82 1.86
N THR A 415 19.75 -2.54 1.71
CA THR A 415 20.35 -1.23 2.02
C THR A 415 21.35 -0.85 0.93
N ALA A 416 21.18 0.35 0.35
CA ALA A 416 22.06 0.87 -0.69
C ALA A 416 22.07 2.41 -0.65
N PRO A 417 23.16 3.06 -0.20
CA PRO A 417 23.20 4.51 -0.03
C PRO A 417 22.87 5.34 -1.28
N SER A 418 23.14 4.79 -2.47
CA SER A 418 22.79 5.44 -3.75
C SER A 418 21.43 5.00 -4.33
N GLY A 419 20.66 4.21 -3.59
CA GLY A 419 19.33 3.73 -3.96
C GLY A 419 19.29 2.28 -4.42
N ILE A 420 18.07 1.74 -4.44
CA ILE A 420 17.73 0.39 -4.90
C ILE A 420 16.95 0.55 -6.20
N GLN A 421 17.45 -0.01 -7.29
CA GLN A 421 16.77 -0.06 -8.59
C GLN A 421 16.22 -1.48 -8.75
N THR A 422 14.92 -1.66 -8.94
CA THR A 422 14.34 -3.01 -9.01
C THR A 422 13.29 -3.17 -10.09
N ALA A 423 13.41 -4.27 -10.84
CA ALA A 423 12.35 -4.89 -11.62
C ALA A 423 12.02 -6.30 -11.07
N GLY A 424 12.80 -6.82 -10.13
CA GLY A 424 12.55 -8.14 -9.54
C GLY A 424 11.53 -8.10 -8.42
N GLU A 425 10.77 -9.17 -8.30
CA GLU A 425 9.76 -9.38 -7.27
C GLU A 425 10.36 -9.91 -5.97
N VAL A 426 9.60 -9.77 -4.89
CA VAL A 426 9.92 -10.35 -3.59
C VAL A 426 8.73 -11.15 -3.08
N THR A 427 8.94 -12.42 -2.80
CA THR A 427 7.96 -13.29 -2.13
C THR A 427 8.53 -13.80 -0.82
N THR A 428 7.78 -13.64 0.28
CA THR A 428 8.12 -14.16 1.61
C THR A 428 6.98 -15.00 2.20
N SER A 429 7.27 -15.74 3.26
CA SER A 429 6.35 -16.63 3.98
C SER A 429 5.80 -15.99 5.26
N ASP A 430 4.98 -14.95 5.13
CA ASP A 430 4.47 -14.15 6.27
C ASP A 430 5.55 -13.31 6.97
N ASP A 431 6.71 -13.10 6.32
CA ASP A 431 7.86 -12.39 6.87
C ASP A 431 8.03 -10.99 6.26
N ASN A 432 8.68 -10.10 7.01
CA ASN A 432 8.80 -8.70 6.62
C ASN A 432 9.70 -8.49 5.39
N VAL A 433 9.36 -7.50 4.58
CA VAL A 433 10.19 -6.97 3.50
C VAL A 433 10.51 -5.51 3.80
N THR A 434 11.79 -5.15 3.88
CA THR A 434 12.23 -3.79 4.22
C THR A 434 13.23 -3.24 3.21
N PHE A 435 12.85 -2.11 2.58
CA PHE A 435 13.73 -1.29 1.75
C PHE A 435 14.25 -0.12 2.58
N ASN A 436 15.51 -0.15 2.99
CA ASN A 436 16.11 0.88 3.85
C ASN A 436 16.57 2.13 3.09
N SER A 437 16.52 2.12 1.76
CA SER A 437 17.05 3.17 0.90
C SER A 437 16.07 3.49 -0.23
N ALA A 438 16.25 4.62 -0.90
CA ALA A 438 15.32 5.09 -1.93
C ALA A 438 15.17 4.05 -3.04
N VAL A 439 13.94 3.76 -3.46
CA VAL A 439 13.61 2.76 -4.48
C VAL A 439 13.25 3.45 -5.80
N THR A 440 13.82 2.96 -6.89
CA THR A 440 13.40 3.28 -8.26
C THR A 440 12.93 2.01 -8.95
N LEU A 441 11.67 1.97 -9.34
CA LEU A 441 11.11 0.89 -10.16
C LEU A 441 11.61 1.05 -11.59
N ILE A 442 12.31 0.03 -12.08
CA ILE A 442 12.83 -0.05 -13.46
C ILE A 442 12.09 -1.11 -14.31
N GLY A 443 11.08 -1.75 -13.69
CA GLY A 443 10.06 -2.61 -14.26
C GLY A 443 8.91 -2.72 -13.27
N ALA A 444 7.82 -3.41 -13.64
CA ALA A 444 6.73 -3.69 -12.72
C ALA A 444 7.21 -4.58 -11.57
N VAL A 445 6.79 -4.29 -10.33
CA VAL A 445 7.26 -5.01 -9.14
C VAL A 445 6.07 -5.48 -8.31
N ALA A 446 6.09 -6.76 -7.95
CA ALA A 446 5.21 -7.34 -6.95
C ALA A 446 5.98 -7.69 -5.68
N ILE A 447 5.39 -7.36 -4.52
CA ILE A 447 5.89 -7.75 -3.21
C ILE A 447 4.76 -8.49 -2.51
N ASP A 448 5.00 -9.76 -2.20
CA ASP A 448 4.00 -10.67 -1.64
C ASP A 448 4.54 -11.32 -0.37
N THR A 449 4.00 -10.95 0.78
CA THR A 449 4.29 -11.60 2.07
C THR A 449 3.28 -12.69 2.42
N GLU A 450 2.51 -13.14 1.42
CA GLU A 450 1.43 -14.13 1.54
C GLU A 450 0.27 -13.67 2.44
N PHE A 451 -0.38 -14.60 3.16
CA PHE A 451 -1.65 -14.34 3.85
C PHE A 451 -1.48 -13.98 5.32
N GLY A 452 -0.30 -14.18 5.92
CA GLY A 452 -0.02 -13.93 7.33
C GLY A 452 0.44 -12.50 7.61
N ALA A 453 1.29 -12.31 8.61
CA ALA A 453 1.52 -11.00 9.24
C ALA A 453 2.75 -10.23 8.72
N GLY A 454 3.27 -10.60 7.54
CA GLY A 454 4.48 -10.00 6.99
C GLY A 454 4.26 -8.54 6.56
N THR A 455 5.04 -7.63 7.14
CA THR A 455 4.95 -6.19 6.87
C THR A 455 5.86 -5.77 5.73
N ILE A 456 5.38 -4.90 4.85
CA ILE A 456 6.16 -4.30 3.77
C ILE A 456 6.48 -2.85 4.15
N THR A 457 7.77 -2.51 4.23
CA THR A 457 8.21 -1.18 4.65
C THR A 457 9.16 -0.55 3.65
N PHE A 458 8.85 0.68 3.25
CA PHE A 458 9.72 1.57 2.50
C PHE A 458 10.17 2.74 3.39
N ASN A 459 11.44 2.72 3.82
CA ASN A 459 11.98 3.75 4.71
C ASN A 459 12.34 5.05 4.00
N ALA A 460 12.38 5.04 2.66
CA ALA A 460 12.74 6.17 1.82
C ALA A 460 11.78 6.30 0.63
N THR A 461 12.05 7.22 -0.29
CA THR A 461 11.16 7.50 -1.42
C THR A 461 11.03 6.30 -2.36
N VAL A 462 9.88 6.15 -2.99
CA VAL A 462 9.63 5.16 -4.07
C VAL A 462 9.19 5.91 -5.31
N ASN A 463 9.87 5.71 -6.44
CA ASN A 463 9.58 6.38 -7.71
C ASN A 463 9.76 5.40 -8.89
N GLY A 464 9.32 5.78 -10.08
CA GLY A 464 9.47 5.00 -11.31
C GLY A 464 8.16 4.95 -12.08
N SER A 465 8.19 4.89 -13.40
CA SER A 465 6.98 4.93 -14.25
C SER A 465 6.31 3.56 -14.40
N GLU A 466 6.30 2.77 -13.35
CA GLU A 466 5.96 1.35 -13.38
C GLU A 466 4.92 1.00 -12.30
N ASP A 467 4.34 -0.19 -12.42
CA ASP A 467 3.37 -0.72 -11.45
C ASP A 467 4.07 -1.22 -10.17
N LEU A 468 3.46 -0.92 -9.02
CA LEU A 468 3.82 -1.49 -7.73
C LEU A 468 2.62 -2.21 -7.13
N THR A 469 2.70 -3.54 -7.03
CA THR A 469 1.66 -4.39 -6.42
C THR A 469 2.13 -4.92 -5.07
N LEU A 470 1.34 -4.70 -4.03
CA LEU A 470 1.68 -5.06 -2.65
C LEU A 470 0.62 -6.00 -2.04
N THR A 471 1.05 -7.15 -1.56
CA THR A 471 0.24 -8.10 -0.80
C THR A 471 0.89 -8.30 0.57
N ALA A 472 0.29 -7.72 1.61
CA ALA A 472 0.78 -7.87 2.98
C ALA A 472 -0.06 -8.87 3.82
N GLY A 473 -1.12 -9.45 3.25
CA GLY A 473 -2.03 -10.35 3.94
C GLY A 473 -2.70 -9.69 5.13
N THR A 474 -2.33 -10.12 6.33
CA THR A 474 -2.73 -9.54 7.63
C THR A 474 -1.64 -8.65 8.26
N GLY A 475 -0.50 -8.47 7.60
CA GLY A 475 0.54 -7.49 7.93
C GLY A 475 0.22 -6.08 7.45
N ASN A 476 1.18 -5.16 7.63
CA ASN A 476 1.02 -3.74 7.31
C ASN A 476 1.82 -3.34 6.06
N ILE A 477 1.48 -2.18 5.49
CA ILE A 477 2.25 -1.51 4.44
C ILE A 477 2.58 -0.11 4.91
N ASP A 478 3.87 0.20 5.05
CA ASP A 478 4.33 1.50 5.56
C ASP A 478 5.27 2.20 4.58
N PHE A 479 4.86 3.37 4.11
CA PHE A 479 5.66 4.30 3.32
C PHE A 479 6.05 5.51 4.18
N ASN A 480 7.30 5.53 4.64
CA ASN A 480 7.79 6.57 5.56
C ASN A 480 8.19 7.88 4.82
N GLN A 481 8.16 7.88 3.49
CA GLN A 481 8.52 9.01 2.62
C GLN A 481 7.63 9.02 1.36
N SER A 482 7.75 10.06 0.55
CA SER A 482 6.87 10.29 -0.59
C SER A 482 6.97 9.21 -1.67
N VAL A 483 5.84 8.94 -2.32
CA VAL A 483 5.69 7.99 -3.42
C VAL A 483 5.42 8.73 -4.73
N GLY A 484 6.20 8.46 -5.77
CA GLY A 484 5.99 8.95 -7.14
C GLY A 484 6.24 10.44 -7.37
N GLN A 485 6.91 11.15 -6.46
CA GLN A 485 7.12 12.59 -6.57
C GLN A 485 8.18 13.00 -7.59
N THR A 486 9.20 12.18 -7.86
CA THR A 486 10.20 12.47 -8.91
C THR A 486 9.83 11.83 -10.25
N ALA A 487 9.22 10.64 -10.19
CA ALA A 487 8.61 9.96 -11.32
C ALA A 487 7.35 9.24 -10.83
N ARG A 488 6.19 9.69 -11.33
CA ARG A 488 4.86 9.16 -10.99
C ARG A 488 4.80 7.67 -11.28
N LEU A 489 4.29 6.88 -10.32
CA LEU A 489 4.02 5.46 -10.54
C LEU A 489 2.94 5.27 -11.60
N ASP A 490 2.94 4.16 -12.32
CA ASP A 490 1.80 3.84 -13.18
C ASP A 490 0.60 3.46 -12.29
N GLN A 491 0.54 2.22 -11.81
CA GLN A 491 -0.40 1.83 -10.75
C GLN A 491 0.29 1.64 -9.40
N LEU A 492 -0.31 2.17 -8.33
CA LEU A 492 -0.07 1.67 -6.98
C LEU A 492 -1.25 0.77 -6.59
N ARG A 493 -0.99 -0.53 -6.47
CA ARG A 493 -2.00 -1.53 -6.10
C ARG A 493 -1.70 -2.16 -4.75
N ILE A 494 -2.68 -2.14 -3.86
CA ILE A 494 -2.69 -2.87 -2.60
C ILE A 494 -3.70 -4.00 -2.72
N VAL A 495 -3.24 -5.24 -2.72
CA VAL A 495 -4.08 -6.43 -2.86
C VAL A 495 -4.74 -6.78 -1.53
N SER A 496 -3.96 -6.77 -0.45
CA SER A 496 -4.45 -6.98 0.91
C SER A 496 -3.49 -6.37 1.94
N VAL A 497 -4.06 -5.88 3.03
CA VAL A 497 -3.33 -5.24 4.12
C VAL A 497 -4.20 -5.20 5.38
N THR A 498 -3.59 -5.18 6.57
CA THR A 498 -4.24 -4.66 7.78
C THR A 498 -4.22 -3.15 7.75
N ASP A 499 -3.11 -2.51 8.09
CA ASP A 499 -2.97 -1.05 8.02
C ASP A 499 -2.02 -0.63 6.90
N ALA A 500 -2.43 0.36 6.11
CA ALA A 500 -1.58 0.98 5.09
C ALA A 500 -1.34 2.44 5.45
N THR A 501 -0.09 2.84 5.65
CA THR A 501 0.28 4.20 6.07
C THR A 501 1.17 4.86 5.03
N PHE A 502 0.73 6.03 4.55
CA PHE A 502 1.50 6.90 3.67
C PHE A 502 1.81 8.21 4.39
N ASP A 503 3.02 8.34 4.92
CA ASP A 503 3.44 9.48 5.74
C ASP A 503 3.62 10.79 4.95
N ALA A 504 3.63 10.71 3.63
CA ALA A 504 3.85 11.83 2.72
C ALA A 504 3.00 11.72 1.45
N ALA A 505 3.18 12.64 0.50
CA ALA A 505 2.40 12.68 -0.74
C ALA A 505 2.59 11.42 -1.61
N VAL A 506 1.51 11.03 -2.28
CA VAL A 506 1.44 9.88 -3.20
C VAL A 506 1.01 10.38 -4.58
N SER A 507 1.87 10.18 -5.58
CA SER A 507 1.58 10.47 -6.99
C SER A 507 1.65 9.19 -7.82
N ALA A 508 0.51 8.72 -8.32
CA ALA A 508 0.41 7.56 -9.22
C ALA A 508 -0.51 7.90 -10.41
N GLN A 509 -0.51 7.15 -11.51
CA GLN A 509 -1.54 7.34 -12.54
C GLN A 509 -2.90 6.91 -12.02
N ASN A 510 -2.95 5.84 -11.24
CA ASN A 510 -4.12 5.41 -10.46
C ASN A 510 -3.70 4.67 -9.18
N VAL A 511 -4.58 4.67 -8.18
CA VAL A 511 -4.41 3.92 -6.92
C VAL A 511 -5.58 2.97 -6.73
N LEU A 512 -5.26 1.69 -6.54
CA LEU A 512 -6.23 0.63 -6.33
C LEU A 512 -5.94 -0.11 -5.03
N GLN A 513 -6.90 -0.17 -4.12
CA GLN A 513 -6.87 -1.07 -2.98
C GLN A 513 -8.02 -2.08 -3.08
N ASP A 514 -7.68 -3.36 -3.25
CA ASP A 514 -8.64 -4.44 -3.41
C ASP A 514 -9.27 -4.85 -2.07
N ALA A 515 -8.49 -4.83 -1.00
CA ALA A 515 -8.95 -5.16 0.35
C ALA A 515 -8.08 -4.52 1.44
N GLY A 516 -8.69 -4.26 2.60
CA GLY A 516 -8.00 -3.79 3.81
C GLY A 516 -8.82 -4.07 5.07
N THR A 517 -8.22 -4.67 6.10
CA THR A 517 -8.93 -4.97 7.36
C THR A 517 -8.76 -3.90 8.44
N GLY A 518 -7.72 -3.10 8.38
CA GLY A 518 -7.48 -1.99 9.30
C GLY A 518 -7.81 -0.64 8.66
N THR A 519 -6.93 0.33 8.85
CA THR A 519 -7.06 1.70 8.36
C THR A 519 -6.03 1.96 7.26
N THR A 520 -6.51 2.46 6.12
CA THR A 520 -5.64 3.08 5.11
C THR A 520 -5.53 4.57 5.43
N THR A 521 -4.32 5.07 5.62
CA THR A 521 -4.05 6.46 6.04
C THR A 521 -3.20 7.17 4.99
N PHE A 522 -3.72 8.27 4.45
CA PHE A 522 -2.96 9.19 3.59
C PHE A 522 -2.69 10.49 4.33
N VAL A 523 -1.45 10.66 4.79
CA VAL A 523 -1.03 11.88 5.50
C VAL A 523 -0.82 13.03 4.51
N GLY A 524 -0.09 12.78 3.42
CA GLY A 524 0.09 13.74 2.33
C GLY A 524 -1.04 13.72 1.30
N LEU A 525 -0.95 14.62 0.30
CA LEU A 525 -1.89 14.65 -0.82
C LEU A 525 -1.82 13.34 -1.62
N LEU A 526 -2.98 12.76 -1.91
CA LEU A 526 -3.14 11.66 -2.86
C LEU A 526 -3.51 12.23 -4.23
N ASP A 527 -2.61 12.10 -5.21
CA ASP A 527 -2.74 12.71 -6.54
C ASP A 527 -2.73 11.67 -7.67
N THR A 528 -3.78 11.64 -8.51
CA THR A 528 -3.92 10.70 -9.65
C THR A 528 -4.29 11.38 -10.96
N THR A 529 -3.91 10.79 -12.10
CA THR A 529 -3.96 11.47 -13.42
C THR A 529 -4.69 10.72 -14.53
N THR A 530 -5.24 9.54 -14.26
CA THR A 530 -5.98 8.75 -15.25
C THR A 530 -7.43 8.53 -14.83
N PRO A 531 -8.33 8.12 -15.76
CA PRO A 531 -9.74 7.91 -15.45
C PRO A 531 -10.02 6.89 -14.33
N ALA A 532 -9.10 5.94 -14.10
CA ALA A 532 -9.22 4.98 -13.01
C ALA A 532 -9.12 5.64 -11.62
N GLY A 533 -8.46 6.80 -11.53
CA GLY A 533 -8.41 7.66 -10.35
C GLY A 533 -8.00 6.92 -9.07
N VAL A 534 -8.80 7.09 -8.02
CA VAL A 534 -8.63 6.46 -6.71
C VAL A 534 -9.77 5.48 -6.47
N ASN A 535 -9.45 4.21 -6.22
CA ASN A 535 -10.41 3.18 -5.88
C ASN A 535 -9.95 2.41 -4.64
N LEU A 536 -10.66 2.59 -3.52
CA LEU A 536 -10.27 2.03 -2.22
C LEU A 536 -11.39 1.15 -1.66
N THR A 537 -11.10 -0.15 -1.50
CA THR A 537 -11.93 -1.08 -0.75
C THR A 537 -11.24 -1.47 0.56
N GLY A 538 -11.96 -1.36 1.68
CA GLY A 538 -11.37 -1.63 2.99
C GLY A 538 -12.34 -1.56 4.14
N THR A 539 -11.80 -1.33 5.34
CA THR A 539 -12.61 -1.19 6.56
C THR A 539 -12.67 0.26 7.02
N ASN A 540 -11.52 0.92 7.16
CA ASN A 540 -11.46 2.32 7.54
C ASN A 540 -10.54 3.09 6.58
N LEU A 541 -10.82 4.38 6.44
CA LEU A 541 -10.00 5.32 5.67
C LEU A 541 -9.74 6.57 6.53
N HIS A 542 -8.52 7.06 6.54
CA HIS A 542 -8.16 8.36 7.09
C HIS A 542 -7.37 9.18 6.05
N VAL A 543 -7.88 10.37 5.71
CA VAL A 543 -7.25 11.31 4.78
C VAL A 543 -6.98 12.61 5.53
N VAL A 544 -5.71 13.00 5.58
CA VAL A 544 -5.28 14.18 6.35
C VAL A 544 -5.16 15.43 5.47
N THR A 545 -4.57 15.31 4.27
CA THR A 545 -4.34 16.47 3.38
C THR A 545 -5.37 16.62 2.27
N GLY A 546 -5.87 15.51 1.70
CA GLY A 546 -6.88 15.55 0.63
C GLY A 546 -6.59 14.60 -0.52
N ILE A 547 -7.48 14.62 -1.51
CA ILE A 547 -7.42 13.80 -2.73
C ILE A 547 -7.54 14.73 -3.95
N ASN A 548 -6.65 14.56 -4.92
CA ASN A 548 -6.71 15.24 -6.21
C ASN A 548 -6.75 14.20 -7.35
N THR A 549 -7.71 14.33 -8.25
CA THR A 549 -7.77 13.52 -9.47
C THR A 549 -7.97 14.41 -10.69
N VAL A 550 -7.29 14.11 -11.79
CA VAL A 550 -7.44 14.81 -13.07
C VAL A 550 -7.67 13.82 -14.21
N GLY A 551 -8.13 14.29 -15.37
CA GLY A 551 -8.27 13.45 -16.56
C GLY A 551 -9.45 12.49 -16.43
N THR A 552 -10.61 12.98 -15.98
CA THR A 552 -11.81 12.18 -15.67
C THR A 552 -11.64 11.17 -14.54
N GLY A 553 -10.63 11.37 -13.67
CA GLY A 553 -10.29 10.45 -12.60
C GLY A 553 -11.37 10.39 -11.53
N VAL A 554 -11.90 9.21 -11.25
CA VAL A 554 -12.93 9.01 -10.20
C VAL A 554 -12.32 8.92 -8.80
N VAL A 555 -13.14 9.14 -7.78
CA VAL A 555 -12.83 8.78 -6.39
C VAL A 555 -13.89 7.81 -5.90
N THR A 556 -13.54 6.54 -5.73
CA THR A 556 -14.43 5.49 -5.23
C THR A 556 -13.89 4.93 -3.92
N VAL A 557 -14.68 5.00 -2.86
CA VAL A 557 -14.34 4.48 -1.53
C VAL A 557 -15.48 3.57 -1.06
N ASN A 558 -15.16 2.33 -0.72
CA ASN A 558 -16.12 1.33 -0.26
C ASN A 558 -15.63 0.68 1.05
N LEU A 559 -16.24 1.07 2.17
CA LEU A 559 -15.81 0.69 3.51
C LEU A 559 -16.86 -0.15 4.26
N ALA A 560 -16.48 -1.38 4.58
CA ALA A 560 -17.32 -2.32 5.30
C ALA A 560 -16.88 -2.46 6.77
N GLY A 561 -17.85 -2.64 7.68
CA GLY A 561 -17.56 -2.82 9.10
C GLY A 561 -18.80 -2.64 9.97
N ILE A 562 -18.59 -2.81 11.28
CA ILE A 562 -19.55 -2.44 12.31
C ILE A 562 -18.84 -1.52 13.30
N ALA A 563 -19.55 -0.53 13.84
CA ALA A 563 -18.96 0.47 14.71
C ALA A 563 -18.14 -0.19 15.84
N PRO A 564 -16.88 0.22 16.07
CA PRO A 564 -16.24 1.45 15.59
C PRO A 564 -15.59 1.40 14.20
N ARG A 565 -15.67 0.26 13.49
CA ARG A 565 -15.14 0.07 12.12
C ARG A 565 -16.14 0.49 11.05
N GLY A 566 -15.70 0.62 9.80
CA GLY A 566 -16.56 1.01 8.68
C GLY A 566 -16.70 2.53 8.58
N VAL A 567 -15.63 3.26 8.89
CA VAL A 567 -15.60 4.73 8.98
C VAL A 567 -14.66 5.35 7.94
N ALA A 568 -15.04 6.49 7.38
CA ALA A 568 -14.11 7.38 6.68
C ALA A 568 -13.89 8.65 7.49
N GLU A 569 -12.64 9.06 7.65
CA GLU A 569 -12.24 10.29 8.32
C GLU A 569 -11.47 11.18 7.34
N PHE A 570 -11.97 12.36 7.09
CA PHE A 570 -11.32 13.43 6.36
C PHE A 570 -11.06 14.56 7.36
N ASP A 571 -9.80 14.87 7.60
CA ASP A 571 -9.42 15.96 8.50
C ASP A 571 -9.94 17.31 7.98
N ASN A 572 -9.83 18.33 8.82
CA ASN A 572 -10.13 19.69 8.41
C ASN A 572 -9.26 20.11 7.22
N ASN A 573 -9.88 20.64 6.17
CA ASN A 573 -9.23 20.99 4.90
C ASN A 573 -8.67 19.80 4.10
N ALA A 574 -9.06 18.57 4.42
CA ALA A 574 -8.75 17.39 3.60
C ALA A 574 -9.69 17.33 2.37
N ASP A 575 -9.54 18.30 1.48
CA ASP A 575 -10.45 18.52 0.36
C ASP A 575 -10.32 17.41 -0.70
N ILE A 576 -11.43 17.11 -1.38
CA ILE A 576 -11.48 16.23 -2.56
C ILE A 576 -11.71 17.10 -3.79
N PHE A 577 -10.69 17.23 -4.64
CA PHE A 577 -10.80 17.81 -5.98
C PHE A 577 -10.78 16.69 -7.00
N ALA A 578 -11.93 16.37 -7.60
CA ALA A 578 -12.02 15.27 -8.56
C ALA A 578 -12.49 15.75 -9.93
N ASP A 579 -11.75 15.43 -10.99
CA ASP A 579 -12.20 15.66 -12.37
C ASP A 579 -13.18 14.57 -12.86
N GLY A 580 -13.69 13.73 -11.94
CA GLY A 580 -14.61 12.64 -12.20
C GLY A 580 -15.52 12.39 -10.99
N ALA A 581 -16.42 11.42 -11.10
CA ALA A 581 -17.40 11.14 -10.04
C ALA A 581 -16.76 10.76 -8.70
N VAL A 582 -17.36 11.25 -7.61
CA VAL A 582 -16.99 10.93 -6.23
C VAL A 582 -18.07 10.03 -5.64
N THR A 583 -17.71 8.82 -5.22
CA THR A 583 -18.59 7.86 -4.56
C THR A 583 -17.94 7.36 -3.27
N ILE A 584 -18.51 7.70 -2.13
CA ILE A 584 -18.02 7.27 -0.81
C ILE A 584 -19.12 6.50 -0.11
N THR A 585 -18.91 5.20 0.07
CA THR A 585 -19.82 4.30 0.78
C THR A 585 -19.16 3.83 2.06
N THR A 586 -19.81 4.09 3.19
CA THR A 586 -19.42 3.58 4.51
C THR A 586 -20.62 2.92 5.17
N THR A 587 -20.35 1.91 5.99
CA THR A 587 -21.40 1.17 6.73
C THR A 587 -21.79 1.84 8.04
N THR A 588 -21.00 2.81 8.51
CA THR A 588 -21.25 3.51 9.78
C THR A 588 -21.19 5.03 9.63
N ARG A 589 -20.01 5.64 9.55
CA ARG A 589 -19.90 7.09 9.69
C ARG A 589 -18.84 7.68 8.78
N ILE A 590 -19.11 8.88 8.28
CA ILE A 590 -18.10 9.78 7.73
C ILE A 590 -17.86 10.92 8.72
N SER A 591 -16.62 11.20 9.05
CA SER A 591 -16.18 12.46 9.68
C SER A 591 -15.54 13.30 8.60
N THR A 592 -15.96 14.53 8.39
CA THR A 592 -15.31 15.39 7.39
C THR A 592 -15.24 16.85 7.80
N GLY A 593 -14.10 17.48 7.53
CA GLY A 593 -13.94 18.92 7.50
C GLY A 593 -13.34 19.42 6.18
N GLY A 594 -13.30 18.57 5.15
CA GLY A 594 -12.84 18.91 3.80
C GLY A 594 -14.01 19.12 2.84
N ASP A 595 -13.79 20.00 1.86
CA ASP A 595 -14.72 20.27 0.77
C ASP A 595 -14.68 19.14 -0.27
N VAL A 596 -15.75 19.02 -1.06
CA VAL A 596 -15.78 18.13 -2.25
C VAL A 596 -16.11 19.00 -3.45
N THR A 597 -15.26 18.96 -4.47
CA THR A 597 -15.46 19.69 -5.73
C THR A 597 -15.24 18.75 -6.92
N THR A 598 -16.18 18.74 -7.86
CA THR A 598 -16.03 18.01 -9.13
C THR A 598 -16.25 18.88 -10.37
N THR A 599 -16.01 18.34 -11.57
CA THR A 599 -16.07 19.05 -12.85
C THR A 599 -17.30 18.69 -13.69
N ASN A 600 -18.49 18.79 -13.08
CA ASN A 600 -19.79 18.34 -13.63
C ASN A 600 -20.00 16.82 -13.52
N ASP A 601 -19.54 16.24 -12.41
CA ASP A 601 -19.69 14.83 -12.14
C ASP A 601 -20.51 14.60 -10.87
N ASN A 602 -21.03 13.38 -10.71
CA ASN A 602 -21.86 13.07 -9.57
C ASN A 602 -21.03 12.98 -8.28
N VAL A 603 -21.60 13.49 -7.19
CA VAL A 603 -21.15 13.22 -5.82
C VAL A 603 -22.18 12.34 -5.13
N THR A 604 -21.79 11.14 -4.73
CA THR A 604 -22.64 10.19 -4.00
C THR A 604 -21.97 9.81 -2.68
N ILE A 605 -22.63 10.11 -1.57
CA ILE A 605 -22.18 9.75 -0.23
C ILE A 605 -23.25 8.89 0.42
N THR A 606 -22.88 7.69 0.84
CA THR A 606 -23.75 6.74 1.54
C THR A 606 -23.13 6.37 2.88
N ALA A 607 -23.81 6.70 3.97
CA ALA A 607 -23.37 6.42 5.35
C ALA A 607 -24.58 6.39 6.28
N LEU A 608 -24.46 5.80 7.48
CA LEU A 608 -25.51 5.98 8.49
C LEU A 608 -25.54 7.44 8.98
N THR A 609 -24.36 8.06 9.13
CA THR A 609 -24.25 9.47 9.53
C THR A 609 -22.99 10.13 8.94
N VAL A 610 -23.12 11.38 8.50
CA VAL A 610 -22.02 12.28 8.16
C VAL A 610 -21.89 13.32 9.27
N VAL A 611 -20.71 13.46 9.85
CA VAL A 611 -20.41 14.40 10.93
C VAL A 611 -19.44 15.46 10.45
N LEU A 612 -19.85 16.72 10.53
CA LEU A 612 -19.06 17.87 10.09
C LEU A 612 -18.14 18.36 11.21
N THR A 613 -16.83 18.28 10.99
CA THR A 613 -15.81 18.81 11.92
C THR A 613 -15.48 20.28 11.63
N GLN A 614 -15.77 20.73 10.41
CA GLN A 614 -15.69 22.11 9.94
C GLN A 614 -16.89 22.42 9.04
N SER A 615 -17.12 23.69 8.71
CA SER A 615 -18.01 24.03 7.61
C SER A 615 -17.47 23.49 6.29
N ILE A 616 -18.33 22.86 5.49
CA ILE A 616 -17.93 22.27 4.22
C ILE A 616 -18.83 22.73 3.07
N THR A 617 -18.28 22.64 1.87
CA THR A 617 -18.97 22.78 0.58
C THR A 617 -18.91 21.47 -0.19
N VAL A 618 -20.03 21.05 -0.76
CA VAL A 618 -20.08 20.00 -1.78
C VAL A 618 -20.57 20.63 -3.08
N ASP A 619 -19.69 20.69 -4.06
CA ASP A 619 -19.88 21.33 -5.36
C ASP A 619 -19.66 20.30 -6.48
N SER A 620 -20.70 19.98 -7.24
CA SER A 620 -20.57 19.05 -8.37
C SER A 620 -20.14 19.73 -9.68
N GLY A 621 -19.86 21.03 -9.66
CA GLY A 621 -19.59 21.86 -10.83
C GLY A 621 -20.84 22.49 -11.43
N PRO A 622 -20.68 23.45 -12.36
CA PRO A 622 -21.77 24.32 -12.84
C PRO A 622 -22.83 23.64 -13.73
N GLY A 623 -22.56 22.42 -14.21
CA GLY A 623 -23.31 21.69 -15.23
C GLY A 623 -24.12 20.50 -14.69
N LEU A 624 -24.03 19.34 -15.36
CA LEU A 624 -24.80 18.13 -15.04
C LEU A 624 -24.07 17.23 -14.03
N GLY A 625 -24.01 17.64 -12.75
CA GLY A 625 -23.48 16.81 -11.66
C GLY A 625 -24.50 16.65 -10.54
N ASN A 626 -24.97 15.44 -10.27
CA ASN A 626 -25.95 15.24 -9.19
C ASN A 626 -25.24 15.13 -7.84
N ILE A 627 -25.85 15.65 -6.78
CA ILE A 627 -25.42 15.41 -5.41
C ILE A 627 -26.44 14.52 -4.71
N LEU A 628 -26.00 13.34 -4.25
CA LEU A 628 -26.79 12.43 -3.42
C LEU A 628 -26.07 12.20 -2.08
N LEU A 629 -26.71 12.62 -0.98
CA LEU A 629 -26.29 12.34 0.38
C LEU A 629 -27.30 11.38 1.03
N ASP A 630 -27.02 10.08 0.96
CA ASP A 630 -27.81 9.04 1.62
C ASP A 630 -27.31 8.81 3.05
N ALA A 631 -27.57 9.80 3.92
CA ALA A 631 -27.16 9.82 5.33
C ALA A 631 -27.92 10.86 6.14
N GLY A 632 -27.93 10.71 7.48
CA GLY A 632 -28.14 11.86 8.37
C GLY A 632 -26.90 12.73 8.47
N ILE A 633 -27.03 14.05 8.53
CA ILE A 633 -25.91 15.00 8.59
C ILE A 633 -25.95 15.74 9.92
N GLU A 634 -24.83 15.82 10.63
CA GLU A 634 -24.76 16.40 11.97
C GLU A 634 -23.51 17.28 12.15
N GLY A 635 -23.60 18.30 13.01
CA GLY A 635 -22.42 19.02 13.49
C GLY A 635 -21.67 18.26 14.58
N THR A 636 -20.45 18.70 14.90
CA THR A 636 -19.75 18.25 16.11
C THR A 636 -20.15 19.08 17.34
N THR A 637 -20.44 20.36 17.14
CA THR A 637 -20.94 21.28 18.16
C THR A 637 -22.12 22.04 17.59
N ALA A 638 -23.20 22.17 18.38
CA ALA A 638 -24.38 22.90 17.95
C ALA A 638 -24.01 24.33 17.50
N ASN A 639 -24.62 24.79 16.41
CA ASN A 639 -24.43 26.13 15.86
C ASN A 639 -22.97 26.48 15.49
N SER A 640 -22.15 25.51 15.06
CA SER A 640 -20.74 25.75 14.73
C SER A 640 -20.38 25.49 13.27
N GLN A 641 -20.86 24.40 12.68
CA GLN A 641 -20.53 24.02 11.30
C GLN A 641 -21.66 24.34 10.32
N SER A 642 -21.31 24.81 9.13
CA SER A 642 -22.24 25.07 8.04
C SER A 642 -22.10 24.05 6.91
N LEU A 643 -23.20 23.78 6.20
CA LEU A 643 -23.21 22.95 5.01
C LEU A 643 -23.65 23.79 3.80
N ILE A 644 -22.84 23.79 2.74
CA ILE A 644 -23.16 24.41 1.45
C ILE A 644 -23.21 23.31 0.38
N LEU A 645 -24.29 23.27 -0.39
CA LEU A 645 -24.46 22.31 -1.48
C LEU A 645 -24.73 23.05 -2.80
N ASP A 646 -23.98 22.69 -3.84
CA ASP A 646 -24.09 23.23 -5.19
C ASP A 646 -24.09 22.08 -6.21
N ALA A 647 -25.28 21.74 -6.73
CA ALA A 647 -25.43 20.72 -7.76
C ALA A 647 -25.34 21.30 -9.20
N GLY A 648 -25.07 22.61 -9.31
CA GLY A 648 -25.10 23.34 -10.56
C GLY A 648 -26.48 23.43 -11.21
N THR A 649 -26.52 24.03 -12.40
CA THR A 649 -27.75 24.27 -13.17
C THR A 649 -28.35 23.01 -13.79
N GLY A 650 -27.55 21.94 -13.96
CA GLY A 650 -28.01 20.70 -14.57
C GLY A 650 -28.33 19.59 -13.57
N GLY A 651 -27.69 19.60 -12.40
CA GLY A 651 -27.68 18.50 -11.45
C GLY A 651 -28.76 18.57 -10.39
N THR A 652 -29.34 17.42 -10.04
CA THR A 652 -30.31 17.32 -8.94
C THR A 652 -29.61 17.16 -7.60
N LEU A 653 -30.21 17.69 -6.53
CA LEU A 653 -29.79 17.44 -5.15
C LEU A 653 -30.77 16.48 -4.45
N THR A 654 -30.25 15.48 -3.74
CA THR A 654 -31.06 14.60 -2.89
C THR A 654 -30.35 14.32 -1.57
N ILE A 655 -31.07 14.48 -0.46
CA ILE A 655 -30.62 14.09 0.88
C ILE A 655 -31.71 13.20 1.47
N THR A 656 -31.41 11.96 1.83
CA THR A 656 -32.45 11.03 2.30
C THR A 656 -32.73 11.12 3.80
N GLY A 657 -31.76 11.58 4.59
CA GLY A 657 -31.84 11.69 6.05
C GLY A 657 -32.04 13.11 6.57
N SER A 658 -32.03 13.25 7.90
CA SER A 658 -32.14 14.54 8.61
C SER A 658 -30.87 15.37 8.55
N ILE A 659 -30.98 16.69 8.74
CA ILE A 659 -29.85 17.62 8.84
C ILE A 659 -29.87 18.27 10.22
N GLY A 660 -28.79 18.18 10.99
CA GLY A 660 -28.60 18.81 12.30
C GLY A 660 -29.54 18.33 13.41
N LYS A 661 -30.24 17.21 13.22
CA LYS A 661 -31.31 16.79 14.13
C LYS A 661 -30.79 16.42 15.51
N ALA A 662 -29.63 15.77 15.60
CA ALA A 662 -28.98 15.46 16.87
C ALA A 662 -28.08 16.60 17.34
N THR A 663 -27.32 17.21 16.42
CA THR A 663 -26.44 18.34 16.67
C THR A 663 -26.63 19.39 15.58
N ALA A 664 -27.36 20.45 15.91
CA ALA A 664 -27.76 21.50 14.98
C ALA A 664 -26.58 22.12 14.23
N LEU A 665 -26.77 22.37 12.94
CA LEU A 665 -25.82 23.13 12.14
C LEU A 665 -25.90 24.63 12.46
N ASN A 666 -24.90 25.40 12.05
CA ASN A 666 -24.99 26.86 12.02
C ASN A 666 -25.90 27.30 10.87
N THR A 667 -25.53 26.96 9.64
CA THR A 667 -26.35 27.23 8.46
C THR A 667 -26.43 26.03 7.53
N PHE A 668 -27.53 25.93 6.80
CA PHE A 668 -27.67 25.07 5.63
C PHE A 668 -27.97 25.95 4.41
N THR A 669 -27.13 25.86 3.38
CA THR A 669 -27.23 26.67 2.18
C THR A 669 -27.31 25.78 0.94
N LEU A 670 -28.35 25.97 0.14
CA LEU A 670 -28.47 25.46 -1.21
C LEU A 670 -28.10 26.58 -2.19
N VAL A 671 -27.07 26.36 -3.02
CA VAL A 671 -26.58 27.37 -3.97
C VAL A 671 -27.32 27.27 -5.30
N ASP A 672 -27.10 26.20 -6.05
CA ASP A 672 -27.76 25.90 -7.32
C ASP A 672 -28.13 24.41 -7.39
N SER A 673 -29.22 24.10 -8.11
CA SER A 673 -29.65 22.73 -8.42
C SER A 673 -30.74 22.73 -9.50
N ASN A 674 -30.92 21.63 -10.23
CA ASN A 674 -32.09 21.33 -11.05
C ASN A 674 -33.16 20.58 -10.24
N GLY A 675 -33.49 21.12 -9.07
CA GLY A 675 -34.41 20.54 -8.10
C GLY A 675 -33.67 19.87 -6.95
N ALA A 676 -34.28 19.96 -5.77
CA ALA A 676 -33.73 19.45 -4.53
C ALA A 676 -34.81 18.74 -3.71
N GLU A 677 -34.52 17.52 -3.25
CA GLU A 677 -35.38 16.77 -2.33
C GLU A 677 -34.62 16.47 -1.04
N ILE A 678 -35.12 16.97 0.09
CA ILE A 678 -34.43 16.90 1.38
C ILE A 678 -35.32 16.19 2.41
N GLY A 679 -34.80 15.08 2.94
CA GLY A 679 -35.51 14.13 3.79
C GLY A 679 -36.40 13.18 3.00
N THR A 680 -36.82 12.07 3.60
CA THR A 680 -37.81 11.14 3.04
C THR A 680 -39.04 10.95 3.93
N LEU A 681 -38.94 11.37 5.19
CA LEU A 681 -39.98 11.29 6.21
C LEU A 681 -40.20 12.67 6.86
N ASP A 682 -41.40 12.94 7.38
CA ASP A 682 -41.69 14.13 8.20
C ASP A 682 -40.73 14.31 9.38
N THR A 683 -40.18 13.19 9.88
CA THR A 683 -39.25 13.18 11.01
C THR A 683 -37.81 13.53 10.64
N ASP A 684 -37.50 13.68 9.36
CA ASP A 684 -36.17 14.05 8.88
C ASP A 684 -35.97 15.57 8.98
N TYR A 685 -36.02 16.07 10.21
CA TYR A 685 -35.93 17.51 10.46
C TYR A 685 -34.63 18.11 9.92
N ILE A 686 -34.76 19.33 9.41
CA ILE A 686 -33.65 20.20 9.04
C ILE A 686 -33.50 21.19 10.18
N VAL A 687 -32.40 21.13 10.91
CA VAL A 687 -32.16 21.94 12.11
C VAL A 687 -30.86 22.74 11.91
N ALA A 688 -31.03 24.05 11.74
CA ALA A 688 -29.94 25.03 11.68
C ALA A 688 -30.23 26.13 12.71
N ASP A 689 -29.25 26.46 13.54
CA ASP A 689 -29.42 27.42 14.64
C ASP A 689 -29.24 28.88 14.21
N THR A 690 -29.00 29.15 12.92
CA THR A 690 -28.93 30.51 12.38
C THR A 690 -29.81 30.68 11.14
N LEU A 691 -29.56 29.92 10.06
CA LEU A 691 -30.18 30.19 8.76
C LEU A 691 -30.29 28.92 7.90
N VAL A 692 -31.45 28.78 7.25
CA VAL A 692 -31.60 27.98 6.03
C VAL A 692 -31.73 28.92 4.84
N HIS A 693 -30.83 28.82 3.87
CA HIS A 693 -30.76 29.74 2.74
C HIS A 693 -30.83 28.98 1.42
N ILE A 694 -31.81 29.34 0.60
CA ILE A 694 -31.92 28.89 -0.78
C ILE A 694 -31.50 30.06 -1.65
N VAL A 695 -30.33 29.97 -2.28
CA VAL A 695 -29.80 31.01 -3.17
C VAL A 695 -30.46 30.89 -4.54
N SER A 696 -30.46 29.70 -5.13
CA SER A 696 -30.98 29.48 -6.48
C SER A 696 -31.27 28.00 -6.76
N SER A 697 -32.05 27.78 -7.81
CA SER A 697 -32.34 26.50 -8.44
C SER A 697 -32.97 26.78 -9.81
N GLU A 698 -32.91 25.81 -10.73
CA GLU A 698 -33.45 25.93 -12.09
C GLU A 698 -34.90 26.38 -12.11
N ALA A 699 -35.22 27.20 -13.11
CA ALA A 699 -36.58 27.71 -13.28
C ALA A 699 -37.57 26.56 -13.51
N GLY A 700 -38.61 26.51 -12.67
CA GLY A 700 -39.62 25.44 -12.70
C GLY A 700 -39.19 24.14 -12.00
N ALA A 701 -37.98 24.06 -11.45
CA ALA A 701 -37.58 22.93 -10.62
C ALA A 701 -38.14 23.08 -9.19
N LEU A 702 -38.30 21.97 -8.48
CA LEU A 702 -38.84 21.96 -7.12
C LEU A 702 -37.74 21.79 -6.08
N VAL A 703 -37.66 22.72 -5.14
CA VAL A 703 -36.92 22.58 -3.87
C VAL A 703 -37.93 22.18 -2.79
N ARG A 704 -37.87 20.93 -2.35
CA ARG A 704 -38.83 20.34 -1.41
C ARG A 704 -38.16 19.87 -0.13
N PHE A 705 -38.66 20.40 0.98
CA PHE A 705 -38.35 19.92 2.33
C PHE A 705 -39.44 18.94 2.78
N ASN A 706 -39.12 17.64 2.75
CA ASN A 706 -40.03 16.57 3.20
C ASN A 706 -40.15 16.54 4.74
N GLY A 707 -39.07 16.85 5.47
CA GLY A 707 -39.10 17.04 6.92
C GLY A 707 -39.37 18.48 7.32
N GLY A 708 -39.75 18.69 8.59
CA GLY A 708 -39.95 20.03 9.13
C GLY A 708 -38.65 20.85 9.21
N VAL A 709 -38.69 22.11 8.73
CA VAL A 709 -37.56 23.05 8.79
C VAL A 709 -37.56 23.83 10.10
N LYS A 710 -36.50 23.72 10.89
CA LYS A 710 -36.34 24.33 12.22
C LYS A 710 -35.12 25.24 12.24
N THR A 711 -35.36 26.54 12.23
CA THR A 711 -34.30 27.55 12.15
C THR A 711 -34.80 28.91 12.60
N PRO A 712 -33.97 29.79 13.18
CA PRO A 712 -34.35 31.17 13.40
C PRO A 712 -34.78 31.90 12.14
N GLN A 713 -34.18 31.58 10.99
CA GLN A 713 -34.47 32.28 9.75
C GLN A 713 -34.46 31.35 8.54
N VAL A 714 -35.36 31.62 7.58
CA VAL A 714 -35.34 31.05 6.23
C VAL A 714 -35.35 32.19 5.23
N ASN A 715 -34.41 32.14 4.29
CA ASN A 715 -34.36 33.04 3.13
C ASN A 715 -34.40 32.23 1.84
N ALA A 716 -35.23 32.64 0.91
CA ALA A 716 -35.22 32.17 -0.47
C ALA A 716 -34.99 33.38 -1.38
N ASP A 717 -33.86 33.38 -2.10
CA ASP A 717 -33.48 34.45 -3.00
C ASP A 717 -34.28 34.38 -4.32
N GLU A 718 -34.21 35.47 -5.09
CA GLU A 718 -35.01 35.69 -6.29
C GLU A 718 -34.54 34.83 -7.48
N ALA A 719 -35.19 33.69 -7.70
CA ALA A 719 -35.06 32.86 -8.91
C ALA A 719 -36.33 32.01 -9.17
N GLY A 720 -36.43 31.43 -10.37
CA GLY A 720 -37.66 30.82 -10.91
C GLY A 720 -38.08 29.46 -10.37
N TYR A 721 -37.49 28.98 -9.28
CA TYR A 721 -37.78 27.66 -8.71
C TYR A 721 -39.06 27.65 -7.85
N HIS A 722 -39.68 26.49 -7.75
CA HIS A 722 -40.74 26.20 -6.79
C HIS A 722 -40.12 25.84 -5.44
N LEU A 723 -40.71 26.33 -4.36
CA LEU A 723 -40.28 26.06 -3.00
C LEU A 723 -41.43 25.43 -2.22
N GLN A 724 -41.21 24.27 -1.62
CA GLN A 724 -42.21 23.57 -0.82
C GLN A 724 -41.71 23.22 0.58
N PHE A 725 -42.47 23.66 1.58
CA PHE A 725 -42.39 23.17 2.95
C PHE A 725 -43.45 22.08 3.14
N ALA A 726 -43.10 20.83 2.85
CA ALA A 726 -44.04 19.72 2.94
C ALA A 726 -44.15 19.18 4.37
N GLY A 727 -43.01 19.02 5.05
CA GLY A 727 -42.95 18.36 6.35
C GLY A 727 -43.70 19.07 7.47
N SER A 728 -44.56 18.31 8.15
CA SER A 728 -45.21 18.73 9.40
C SER A 728 -44.16 19.06 10.49
N GLY A 729 -44.36 20.16 11.23
CA GLY A 729 -43.44 20.56 12.30
C GLY A 729 -42.32 21.52 11.87
N THR A 730 -42.44 22.13 10.69
CA THR A 730 -41.70 23.36 10.35
C THR A 730 -41.93 24.41 11.44
N ASN A 731 -40.84 24.98 11.95
CA ASN A 731 -40.81 25.94 13.04
C ASN A 731 -39.68 26.95 12.79
N VAL A 732 -40.03 28.04 12.10
CA VAL A 732 -39.11 29.11 11.72
C VAL A 732 -39.30 30.30 12.66
N GLY A 733 -38.19 30.87 13.14
CA GLY A 733 -38.20 32.03 14.04
C GLY A 733 -37.83 31.72 15.49
N THR A 734 -37.75 32.78 16.30
CA THR A 734 -37.45 32.72 17.73
C THR A 734 -38.46 33.52 18.56
N ASP A 735 -38.60 33.18 19.83
CA ASP A 735 -39.41 33.95 20.79
C ASP A 735 -38.61 35.14 21.41
N MET A 736 -37.38 35.39 20.94
CA MET A 736 -36.48 36.42 21.47
C MET A 736 -36.67 37.75 20.73
N SER A 737 -36.87 38.83 21.48
CA SER A 737 -37.35 40.10 20.92
C SER A 737 -36.33 40.91 20.10
N SER A 738 -35.08 40.47 20.01
CA SER A 738 -34.02 41.15 19.24
C SER A 738 -33.90 40.67 17.80
N ASP A 739 -34.49 39.50 17.47
CA ASP A 739 -34.20 38.74 16.25
C ASP A 739 -35.44 38.62 15.33
N TYR A 740 -36.40 39.55 15.41
CA TYR A 740 -37.59 39.57 14.57
C TYR A 740 -37.24 39.83 13.09
N LEU A 741 -36.92 38.77 12.36
CA LEU A 741 -36.94 38.77 10.90
C LEU A 741 -37.97 37.74 10.46
N SER A 742 -38.97 38.18 9.68
CA SER A 742 -39.90 37.29 8.99
C SER A 742 -39.12 36.29 8.13
N ALA A 743 -39.67 35.10 7.88
CA ALA A 743 -39.18 34.27 6.79
C ALA A 743 -39.42 35.02 5.47
N ILE A 744 -38.36 35.20 4.67
CA ILE A 744 -38.41 35.99 3.43
C ILE A 744 -38.31 35.04 2.23
N LEU A 745 -39.40 34.93 1.47
CA LEU A 745 -39.48 34.08 0.28
C LEU A 745 -39.61 34.97 -0.97
N ARG A 746 -38.54 35.03 -1.76
CA ARG A 746 -38.47 35.87 -2.99
C ARG A 746 -38.38 35.03 -4.27
N ASN A 747 -38.49 33.70 -4.17
CA ASN A 747 -38.55 32.83 -5.35
C ASN A 747 -39.74 33.21 -6.23
N THR A 748 -39.54 33.21 -7.55
CA THR A 748 -40.56 33.62 -8.53
C THR A 748 -41.37 32.45 -9.09
N GLY A 749 -41.02 31.22 -8.75
CA GLY A 749 -41.84 30.03 -8.97
C GLY A 749 -43.02 29.93 -8.01
N GLU A 750 -43.43 28.73 -7.63
CA GLU A 750 -44.54 28.52 -6.68
C GLU A 750 -44.00 28.54 -5.25
N ALA A 751 -44.74 29.12 -4.30
CA ALA A 751 -44.50 28.98 -2.87
C ALA A 751 -45.57 28.05 -2.27
N ILE A 752 -45.17 26.84 -1.87
CA ILE A 752 -46.08 25.76 -1.51
C ILE A 752 -45.97 25.45 -0.01
N PHE A 753 -47.11 25.50 0.68
CA PHE A 753 -47.23 25.30 2.12
C PHE A 753 -48.01 24.02 2.43
N GLY A 754 -47.29 22.97 2.82
CA GLY A 754 -47.78 21.64 3.11
C GLY A 754 -47.92 20.74 1.88
N ASP A 755 -48.30 19.50 2.11
CA ASP A 755 -48.81 18.54 1.13
C ASP A 755 -50.11 17.84 1.59
N GLY A 756 -50.55 18.10 2.82
CA GLY A 756 -51.80 17.63 3.41
C GLY A 756 -52.37 18.61 4.44
N ASN A 757 -53.58 18.30 4.95
CA ASN A 757 -54.31 19.17 5.88
C ASN A 757 -53.81 19.11 7.33
N ASN A 758 -52.93 18.15 7.66
CA ASN A 758 -52.36 18.00 8.98
C ASN A 758 -51.02 18.75 9.11
N ASP A 759 -50.53 19.37 8.03
CA ASP A 759 -49.27 20.09 8.07
C ASP A 759 -49.44 21.40 8.81
N ILE A 760 -48.72 21.50 9.91
CA ILE A 760 -48.63 22.70 10.73
C ILE A 760 -47.25 23.31 10.49
N LEU A 761 -47.27 24.51 9.92
CA LEU A 761 -46.08 25.30 9.59
C LEU A 761 -46.08 26.54 10.47
N LEU A 762 -45.19 26.57 11.47
CA LEU A 762 -45.06 27.67 12.40
C LEU A 762 -43.97 28.62 11.92
N PHE A 763 -44.34 29.86 11.60
CA PHE A 763 -43.44 30.97 11.29
C PHE A 763 -43.57 32.01 12.39
N ARG A 764 -42.87 31.82 13.51
CA ARG A 764 -43.03 32.59 14.75
C ARG A 764 -42.97 34.09 14.51
N ASN A 765 -41.96 34.54 13.77
CA ASN A 765 -41.71 35.96 13.49
C ASN A 765 -42.36 36.44 12.18
N GLY A 766 -43.24 35.65 11.57
CA GLY A 766 -43.96 35.99 10.35
C GLY A 766 -43.37 35.35 9.09
N VAL A 767 -44.12 35.44 8.00
CA VAL A 767 -43.71 34.98 6.67
C VAL A 767 -44.12 36.00 5.62
N GLU A 768 -43.19 36.31 4.73
CA GLU A 768 -43.35 37.26 3.63
C GLU A 768 -43.01 36.57 2.32
N VAL A 769 -44.03 36.37 1.47
CA VAL A 769 -43.87 35.90 0.10
C VAL A 769 -44.04 37.09 -0.82
N PHE A 770 -42.99 37.46 -1.58
CA PHE A 770 -43.04 38.63 -2.46
C PHE A 770 -43.41 38.26 -3.89
N ALA A 771 -42.53 37.59 -4.63
CA ALA A 771 -42.58 37.57 -6.09
C ALA A 771 -43.04 36.22 -6.70
N ALA A 772 -43.66 35.35 -5.91
CA ALA A 772 -44.02 34.01 -6.34
C ALA A 772 -45.09 34.06 -7.46
N SER A 773 -44.97 33.21 -8.48
CA SER A 773 -46.01 33.04 -9.50
C SER A 773 -47.37 32.61 -8.94
N SER A 774 -47.37 31.92 -7.79
CA SER A 774 -48.54 31.64 -6.97
C SER A 774 -48.13 31.14 -5.58
N VAL A 775 -49.04 31.31 -4.61
CA VAL A 775 -48.97 30.69 -3.28
C VAL A 775 -49.95 29.53 -3.23
N GLU A 776 -49.49 28.37 -2.79
CA GLU A 776 -50.25 27.13 -2.79
C GLU A 776 -50.46 26.60 -1.37
N MET A 777 -51.71 26.59 -0.92
CA MET A 777 -52.06 26.24 0.46
C MET A 777 -52.67 24.85 0.55
N TYR A 778 -51.90 23.91 1.10
CA TYR A 778 -52.36 22.57 1.49
C TYR A 778 -52.55 22.45 3.01
N GLY A 779 -51.65 23.07 3.78
CA GLY A 779 -51.60 23.01 5.24
C GLY A 779 -52.04 24.28 5.96
N SER A 780 -51.57 24.41 7.20
CA SER A 780 -51.89 25.49 8.13
C SER A 780 -50.66 26.32 8.49
N ILE A 781 -50.75 27.64 8.35
CA ILE A 781 -49.73 28.62 8.73
C ILE A 781 -50.10 29.22 10.09
N TYR A 782 -49.16 29.17 11.03
CA TYR A 782 -49.28 29.81 12.34
C TYR A 782 -48.13 30.79 12.56
N THR A 783 -48.38 31.90 13.27
CA THR A 783 -47.34 32.84 13.70
C THR A 783 -47.57 33.28 15.16
N HIS A 784 -46.57 33.92 15.78
CA HIS A 784 -46.62 34.39 17.17
C HIS A 784 -46.80 35.91 17.23
N ALA A 785 -48.02 36.40 16.99
CA ALA A 785 -48.32 37.84 16.85
C ALA A 785 -47.38 38.53 15.84
N ALA A 786 -47.23 37.90 14.68
CA ALA A 786 -46.39 38.38 13.60
C ALA A 786 -47.12 38.25 12.24
N PRO A 787 -46.79 39.08 11.25
CA PRO A 787 -47.60 39.18 10.05
C PRO A 787 -47.45 37.96 9.13
N VAL A 788 -48.49 37.72 8.33
CA VAL A 788 -48.46 36.79 7.19
C VAL A 788 -48.77 37.58 5.94
N THR A 789 -47.81 37.66 5.01
CA THR A 789 -47.99 38.34 3.72
C THR A 789 -47.78 37.33 2.60
N LEU A 790 -48.84 37.10 1.82
CA LEU A 790 -48.86 36.14 0.72
C LEU A 790 -49.01 36.89 -0.61
N GLY A 791 -47.89 37.30 -1.21
CA GLY A 791 -47.84 37.96 -2.50
C GLY A 791 -47.58 39.47 -2.46
N ASP A 792 -47.34 40.06 -3.63
CA ASP A 792 -46.93 41.46 -3.85
C ASP A 792 -47.89 42.32 -4.69
N GLY A 793 -49.07 41.81 -5.07
CA GLY A 793 -50.07 42.56 -5.83
C GLY A 793 -50.75 41.75 -6.93
N ASP A 794 -50.02 40.81 -7.53
CA ASP A 794 -50.51 39.96 -8.63
C ASP A 794 -50.29 38.46 -8.39
N THR A 795 -49.62 38.10 -7.29
CA THR A 795 -49.44 36.70 -6.85
C THR A 795 -50.76 36.09 -6.34
N PRO A 796 -51.39 35.13 -7.06
CA PRO A 796 -52.61 34.46 -6.58
C PRO A 796 -52.30 33.52 -5.40
N THR A 797 -53.17 33.51 -4.40
CA THR A 797 -53.18 32.49 -3.34
C THR A 797 -54.26 31.45 -3.64
N ASN A 798 -53.85 30.22 -3.84
CA ASN A 798 -54.69 29.10 -4.25
C ASN A 798 -54.91 28.14 -3.06
N LEU A 799 -56.17 27.97 -2.66
CA LEU A 799 -56.58 26.97 -1.69
C LEU A 799 -56.71 25.63 -2.41
N ARG A 800 -56.02 24.59 -1.98
CA ARG A 800 -55.93 23.36 -2.80
C ARG A 800 -57.06 22.37 -2.56
N ILE A 801 -57.02 21.58 -1.49
CA ILE A 801 -57.94 20.43 -1.34
C ILE A 801 -58.64 20.34 0.02
N HIS A 802 -58.33 21.25 0.95
CA HIS A 802 -58.82 21.18 2.33
C HIS A 802 -59.11 22.55 2.95
N ARG A 803 -59.36 22.57 4.27
CA ARG A 803 -59.41 23.79 5.07
C ARG A 803 -57.99 24.27 5.37
N SER A 804 -57.56 25.33 4.71
CA SER A 804 -56.29 26.00 5.00
C SER A 804 -56.50 26.97 6.17
N ILE A 805 -55.59 26.96 7.13
CA ILE A 805 -55.64 27.84 8.30
C ILE A 805 -54.51 28.87 8.19
N ILE A 806 -54.82 30.14 8.44
CA ILE A 806 -53.83 31.18 8.69
C ILE A 806 -54.17 31.83 10.03
N ASP A 807 -53.29 31.67 11.01
CA ASP A 807 -53.56 32.06 12.39
C ASP A 807 -52.35 32.78 13.00
N THR A 808 -52.46 34.09 13.16
CA THR A 808 -51.38 34.91 13.74
C THR A 808 -51.41 34.93 15.27
N THR A 809 -52.36 34.21 15.88
CA THR A 809 -52.52 34.10 17.33
C THR A 809 -51.90 32.82 17.90
N SER A 810 -51.39 31.92 17.06
CA SER A 810 -50.90 30.60 17.46
C SER A 810 -51.95 29.82 18.27
N ALA A 811 -53.13 29.59 17.66
CA ALA A 811 -54.27 28.93 18.30
C ALA A 811 -54.71 29.61 19.62
N GLY A 812 -54.66 30.95 19.66
CA GLY A 812 -55.10 31.78 20.77
C GLY A 812 -54.08 32.04 21.89
N LEU A 813 -52.84 31.53 21.77
CA LEU A 813 -51.76 31.82 22.74
C LEU A 813 -51.32 33.29 22.69
N TYR A 814 -51.43 33.93 21.53
CA TYR A 814 -51.09 35.32 21.27
C TYR A 814 -52.34 36.08 20.81
N PRO A 815 -53.28 36.40 21.72
CA PRO A 815 -54.62 36.88 21.36
C PRO A 815 -54.63 38.22 20.61
N MET A 816 -53.55 39.01 20.70
CA MET A 816 -53.44 40.24 19.91
C MET A 816 -53.32 39.95 18.42
N GLY A 817 -52.68 38.85 18.03
CA GLY A 817 -52.36 38.53 16.63
C GLY A 817 -51.60 39.64 15.91
N ASP A 818 -51.52 39.50 14.60
CA ASP A 818 -51.05 40.51 13.65
C ASP A 818 -51.73 40.32 12.27
N THR A 819 -51.39 41.19 11.33
CA THR A 819 -52.06 41.36 10.04
C THR A 819 -51.83 40.16 9.12
N ILE A 820 -52.90 39.73 8.46
CA ILE A 820 -52.88 38.77 7.36
C ILE A 820 -53.12 39.54 6.06
N THR A 821 -52.22 39.44 5.10
CA THR A 821 -52.29 40.13 3.81
C THR A 821 -52.27 39.14 2.66
N PHE A 822 -53.25 39.25 1.76
CA PHE A 822 -53.26 38.58 0.46
C PHE A 822 -52.92 39.61 -0.62
N GLY A 823 -51.78 39.40 -1.27
CA GLY A 823 -51.23 40.30 -2.29
C GLY A 823 -52.00 40.27 -3.61
N GLY A 824 -52.45 39.11 -4.05
CA GLY A 824 -53.29 38.96 -5.25
C GLY A 824 -54.64 38.32 -4.94
N VAL A 825 -55.23 37.65 -5.94
CA VAL A 825 -56.52 36.97 -5.81
C VAL A 825 -56.43 35.79 -4.83
N LEU A 826 -57.47 35.58 -4.01
CA LEU A 826 -57.62 34.38 -3.17
C LEU A 826 -58.63 33.43 -3.81
N GLU A 827 -58.21 32.25 -4.27
CA GLU A 827 -59.00 31.40 -5.15
C GLU A 827 -59.11 29.94 -4.65
N GLY A 828 -60.24 29.29 -4.92
CA GLY A 828 -60.45 27.87 -4.64
C GLY A 828 -59.77 26.98 -5.68
N GLY A 829 -59.35 25.77 -5.32
CA GLY A 829 -58.67 24.84 -6.22
C GLY A 829 -59.57 24.32 -7.33
N THR A 830 -60.88 24.25 -7.05
CA THR A 830 -61.90 23.84 -8.01
C THR A 830 -62.94 24.94 -8.21
N ALA A 831 -63.62 24.95 -9.35
CA ALA A 831 -64.73 25.87 -9.59
C ALA A 831 -65.99 25.56 -8.73
N LEU A 832 -65.95 24.49 -7.92
CA LEU A 832 -67.05 24.05 -7.05
C LEU A 832 -67.03 24.72 -5.67
N GLY A 833 -65.90 25.32 -5.30
CA GLY A 833 -65.69 26.02 -4.03
C GLY A 833 -65.80 25.12 -2.82
N ASN A 834 -65.11 23.99 -2.82
CA ASN A 834 -65.07 23.11 -1.64
C ASN A 834 -63.86 23.40 -0.73
N GLU A 835 -62.98 24.32 -1.14
CA GLU A 835 -61.74 24.65 -0.47
C GLU A 835 -61.96 25.80 0.52
N ASN A 836 -61.83 25.50 1.81
CA ASN A 836 -62.16 26.44 2.88
C ASN A 836 -60.92 27.21 3.34
N VAL A 837 -61.12 28.43 3.84
CA VAL A 837 -60.08 29.21 4.52
C VAL A 837 -60.54 29.60 5.91
N ASP A 838 -59.65 29.47 6.89
CA ASP A 838 -59.88 29.79 8.30
C ASP A 838 -58.81 30.80 8.75
N LEU A 839 -59.25 32.02 9.02
CA LEU A 839 -58.39 33.18 9.27
C LEU A 839 -58.55 33.68 10.72
N ASP A 840 -57.42 33.90 11.39
CA ASP A 840 -57.39 34.50 12.72
C ASP A 840 -56.26 35.53 12.82
N ALA A 841 -56.61 36.81 12.71
CA ALA A 841 -55.69 37.93 12.86
C ALA A 841 -55.64 38.48 14.31
N GLY A 842 -56.33 37.81 15.26
CA GLY A 842 -56.42 38.24 16.65
C GLY A 842 -57.22 39.53 16.85
N THR A 843 -57.01 40.18 18.00
CA THR A 843 -57.73 41.41 18.38
C THR A 843 -57.15 42.69 17.79
N SER A 844 -55.93 42.64 17.25
CA SER A 844 -55.17 43.82 16.78
C SER A 844 -54.81 43.77 15.30
N GLY A 845 -54.68 42.59 14.70
CA GLY A 845 -54.34 42.41 13.28
C GLY A 845 -55.52 42.66 12.35
N ASP A 846 -55.23 43.22 11.17
CA ASP A 846 -56.22 43.38 10.11
C ASP A 846 -56.18 42.16 9.15
N ILE A 847 -57.24 41.95 8.37
CA ILE A 847 -57.19 41.08 7.19
C ILE A 847 -57.28 41.99 5.96
N VAL A 848 -56.22 41.99 5.16
CA VAL A 848 -56.05 42.88 4.00
C VAL A 848 -56.10 42.04 2.73
N TYR A 849 -57.03 42.41 1.84
CA TYR A 849 -57.11 41.88 0.49
C TYR A 849 -56.74 42.98 -0.50
N MET A 850 -55.78 42.72 -1.38
CA MET A 850 -55.36 43.66 -2.42
C MET A 850 -56.13 43.44 -3.74
N ASP A 851 -56.72 42.25 -3.93
CA ASP A 851 -57.55 41.88 -5.09
C ASP A 851 -58.79 41.05 -4.66
N GLU A 852 -59.57 40.54 -5.60
CA GLU A 852 -60.81 39.79 -5.36
C GLU A 852 -60.60 38.40 -4.73
N VAL A 853 -61.65 37.93 -4.03
CA VAL A 853 -61.71 36.59 -3.43
C VAL A 853 -62.72 35.74 -4.21
N GLY A 854 -62.27 34.59 -4.71
CA GLY A 854 -63.05 33.63 -5.47
C GLY A 854 -63.50 34.13 -6.84
N GLY A 855 -62.70 34.99 -7.49
CA GLY A 855 -63.01 35.61 -8.77
C GLY A 855 -63.21 34.60 -9.89
N ALA A 856 -62.14 33.87 -10.23
CA ALA A 856 -62.17 32.83 -11.27
C ALA A 856 -62.69 31.49 -10.75
N ARG A 857 -62.41 31.17 -9.48
CA ARG A 857 -62.71 29.90 -8.80
C ARG A 857 -63.23 30.21 -7.40
N ARG A 858 -64.55 30.14 -7.24
CA ARG A 858 -65.26 30.27 -5.96
C ARG A 858 -64.51 29.53 -4.85
N ILE A 859 -64.34 30.15 -3.68
CA ILE A 859 -63.84 29.46 -2.47
C ILE A 859 -65.01 28.83 -1.69
N GLY A 860 -64.70 27.94 -0.77
CA GLY A 860 -65.66 27.37 0.18
C GLY A 860 -66.09 28.35 1.26
N THR A 861 -66.18 27.87 2.49
CA THR A 861 -66.40 28.73 3.64
C THR A 861 -65.15 29.55 3.90
N MET A 862 -65.30 30.87 3.84
CA MET A 862 -64.38 31.82 4.47
C MET A 862 -64.80 31.97 5.94
N LEU A 863 -64.05 31.33 6.84
CA LEU A 863 -64.20 31.48 8.27
C LEU A 863 -63.17 32.52 8.77
N ILE A 864 -63.65 33.52 9.50
CA ILE A 864 -62.82 34.51 10.19
C ILE A 864 -63.11 34.39 11.68
N ARG A 865 -62.14 33.91 12.44
CA ARG A 865 -62.27 33.74 13.89
C ARG A 865 -62.24 35.08 14.62
N SER A 866 -61.21 35.88 14.33
CA SER A 866 -61.05 37.24 14.84
C SER A 866 -60.24 38.10 13.86
N ALA A 867 -60.57 39.39 13.78
CA ALA A 867 -59.77 40.43 13.13
C ALA A 867 -60.15 41.81 13.69
N ARG A 868 -59.24 42.78 13.56
CA ARG A 868 -59.50 44.19 13.86
C ARG A 868 -60.30 44.82 12.74
N ASN A 869 -59.71 45.06 11.57
CA ASN A 869 -60.43 45.57 10.41
C ASN A 869 -60.33 44.61 9.23
N ILE A 870 -61.38 44.60 8.41
CA ILE A 870 -61.42 43.88 7.14
C ILE A 870 -62.07 44.80 6.12
N ASP A 871 -61.45 44.96 4.96
CA ASP A 871 -62.11 45.54 3.78
C ASP A 871 -62.36 44.41 2.78
N PHE A 872 -63.60 43.96 2.69
CA PHE A 872 -63.99 42.89 1.78
C PHE A 872 -64.04 43.44 0.34
N PRO A 873 -63.26 42.84 -0.59
CA PRO A 873 -63.28 43.18 -2.01
C PRO A 873 -64.52 42.52 -2.65
N ASN A 874 -64.47 42.23 -3.96
CA ASN A 874 -65.42 41.27 -4.50
C ASN A 874 -65.15 39.90 -3.85
N VAL A 875 -66.17 39.28 -3.28
CA VAL A 875 -66.06 37.98 -2.60
C VAL A 875 -67.07 37.02 -3.19
N THR A 876 -66.62 35.92 -3.76
CA THR A 876 -67.45 34.81 -4.22
C THR A 876 -67.06 33.55 -3.45
N ALA A 877 -67.89 33.16 -2.48
CA ALA A 877 -67.60 32.08 -1.53
C ALA A 877 -68.82 31.18 -1.32
N GLN A 878 -68.69 29.97 -0.76
CA GLN A 878 -69.87 29.23 -0.31
C GLN A 878 -70.53 29.95 0.87
N SER A 879 -69.73 30.37 1.85
CA SER A 879 -70.17 31.16 3.00
C SER A 879 -69.10 32.17 3.41
N VAL A 880 -69.51 33.28 4.01
CA VAL A 880 -68.62 34.20 4.73
C VAL A 880 -69.08 34.22 6.18
N LEU A 881 -68.29 33.65 7.08
CA LEU A 881 -68.59 33.52 8.49
C LEU A 881 -67.54 34.24 9.32
N GLN A 882 -67.95 35.14 10.20
CA GLN A 882 -67.08 35.75 11.19
C GLN A 882 -67.67 35.65 12.60
N THR A 883 -66.92 35.00 13.49
CA THR A 883 -67.38 34.72 14.85
C THR A 883 -67.15 35.88 15.81
N THR A 884 -66.04 36.61 15.66
CA THR A 884 -65.71 37.80 16.46
C THR A 884 -64.90 38.81 15.66
N GLY A 885 -64.91 40.07 16.08
CA GLY A 885 -64.07 41.13 15.49
C GLY A 885 -64.06 42.37 16.39
N THR A 886 -62.94 43.09 16.42
CA THR A 886 -62.72 44.19 17.36
C THR A 886 -62.84 45.58 16.73
N GLY A 887 -62.80 45.68 15.40
CA GLY A 887 -62.89 46.94 14.66
C GLY A 887 -63.98 46.92 13.59
N THR A 888 -63.66 47.38 12.38
CA THR A 888 -64.66 47.63 11.33
C THR A 888 -64.49 46.68 10.16
N ASN A 889 -65.58 46.00 9.80
CA ASN A 889 -65.67 45.30 8.52
C ASN A 889 -66.37 46.19 7.51
N THR A 890 -65.74 46.43 6.39
CA THR A 890 -66.31 47.17 5.26
C THR A 890 -66.55 46.21 4.11
N VAL A 891 -67.75 46.19 3.55
CA VAL A 891 -68.08 45.46 2.32
C VAL A 891 -68.01 46.45 1.16
N SER A 892 -66.82 46.57 0.56
CA SER A 892 -66.54 47.51 -0.53
C SER A 892 -66.84 46.93 -1.91
N GLY A 893 -66.61 45.62 -2.11
CA GLY A 893 -66.98 44.90 -3.34
C GLY A 893 -68.26 44.07 -3.19
N ILE A 894 -68.66 43.40 -4.29
CA ILE A 894 -69.84 42.51 -4.28
C ILE A 894 -69.51 41.24 -3.50
N MET A 895 -70.30 40.93 -2.47
CA MET A 895 -70.21 39.68 -1.71
C MET A 895 -71.31 38.71 -2.16
N ASN A 896 -70.96 37.56 -2.73
CA ASN A 896 -71.85 36.57 -3.32
C ASN A 896 -71.64 35.18 -2.72
N THR A 897 -72.64 34.70 -1.97
CA THR A 897 -72.61 33.39 -1.30
C THR A 897 -73.69 32.44 -1.80
N THR A 898 -73.44 31.13 -1.69
CA THR A 898 -74.31 30.09 -2.29
C THR A 898 -74.82 29.04 -1.31
N SER A 899 -74.28 28.95 -0.09
CA SER A 899 -74.67 27.95 0.90
C SER A 899 -75.75 28.45 1.86
N ALA A 900 -76.36 27.53 2.62
CA ALA A 900 -77.36 27.86 3.65
C ALA A 900 -76.82 28.79 4.75
N SER A 901 -75.53 28.71 5.07
CA SER A 901 -74.88 29.60 6.06
C SER A 901 -74.76 31.04 5.55
N GLY A 902 -74.74 31.24 4.23
CA GLY A 902 -74.75 32.55 3.59
C GLY A 902 -73.65 33.48 4.11
N VAL A 903 -74.06 34.65 4.60
CA VAL A 903 -73.17 35.65 5.22
C VAL A 903 -73.57 35.82 6.68
N ASP A 904 -72.66 35.52 7.60
CA ASP A 904 -72.85 35.72 9.04
C ASP A 904 -71.63 36.43 9.62
N ILE A 905 -71.77 37.71 9.95
CA ILE A 905 -70.66 38.56 10.37
C ILE A 905 -70.95 39.16 11.75
N THR A 906 -70.08 38.84 12.71
CA THR A 906 -70.08 39.47 14.04
C THR A 906 -68.78 40.24 14.28
N THR A 907 -68.88 41.57 14.46
CA THR A 907 -67.71 42.45 14.72
C THR A 907 -68.14 43.75 15.42
N THR A 908 -67.22 44.64 15.81
CA THR A 908 -67.55 45.91 16.47
C THR A 908 -68.37 46.85 15.57
N ASN A 909 -67.98 47.04 14.30
CA ASN A 909 -68.73 47.86 13.35
C ASN A 909 -68.81 47.17 11.98
N ILE A 910 -69.93 47.36 11.29
CA ILE A 910 -70.11 46.85 9.92
C ILE A 910 -70.50 48.01 9.01
N VAL A 911 -69.83 48.13 7.88
CA VAL A 911 -70.13 49.10 6.83
C VAL A 911 -70.44 48.33 5.55
N VAL A 912 -71.63 48.52 4.96
CA VAL A 912 -72.05 47.88 3.72
C VAL A 912 -72.12 48.94 2.63
N ASN A 913 -71.12 48.94 1.74
CA ASN A 913 -71.02 49.91 0.66
C ASN A 913 -71.45 49.34 -0.70
N ASN A 914 -71.66 48.03 -0.79
CA ASN A 914 -71.98 47.35 -2.04
C ASN A 914 -72.97 46.19 -1.82
N LEU A 915 -73.19 45.37 -2.84
CA LEU A 915 -74.13 44.26 -2.82
C LEU A 915 -73.63 43.09 -1.96
N VAL A 916 -74.37 42.74 -0.92
CA VAL A 916 -74.32 41.44 -0.25
C VAL A 916 -75.45 40.58 -0.81
N THR A 917 -75.13 39.46 -1.45
CA THR A 917 -76.10 38.56 -2.06
C THR A 917 -75.90 37.12 -1.63
N THR A 918 -77.01 36.43 -1.33
CA THR A 918 -77.05 34.97 -1.19
C THR A 918 -77.93 34.43 -2.31
N ILE A 919 -77.43 33.46 -3.07
CA ILE A 919 -78.14 32.90 -4.22
C ILE A 919 -78.22 31.38 -4.12
N VAL A 920 -79.20 30.78 -4.78
CA VAL A 920 -79.20 29.34 -5.06
C VAL A 920 -78.67 29.17 -6.48
N ASP A 921 -77.46 28.65 -6.61
CA ASP A 921 -76.84 28.36 -7.90
C ASP A 921 -77.07 26.88 -8.26
N PRO A 922 -77.90 26.57 -9.27
CA PRO A 922 -78.22 25.20 -9.65
C PRO A 922 -77.03 24.44 -10.26
N LEU A 923 -75.93 25.13 -10.59
CA LEU A 923 -74.70 24.52 -11.08
C LEU A 923 -73.77 24.06 -9.95
N MET A 924 -74.13 24.33 -8.69
CA MET A 924 -73.34 24.01 -7.49
C MET A 924 -74.07 22.95 -6.66
N THR A 925 -73.37 21.86 -6.30
CA THR A 925 -73.96 20.70 -5.63
C THR A 925 -74.46 20.97 -4.21
N ASP A 926 -73.80 21.89 -3.49
CA ASP A 926 -74.10 22.25 -2.10
C ASP A 926 -74.75 23.63 -1.96
N SER A 927 -75.27 24.19 -3.06
CA SER A 927 -75.96 25.48 -3.00
C SER A 927 -77.34 25.34 -2.38
N ALA A 928 -77.66 26.23 -1.44
CA ALA A 928 -78.91 26.26 -0.70
C ALA A 928 -79.30 27.72 -0.35
N PRO A 929 -80.58 28.01 -0.07
CA PRO A 929 -81.01 29.36 0.32
C PRO A 929 -80.26 29.87 1.57
N GLY A 930 -79.39 30.85 1.37
CA GLY A 930 -78.49 31.38 2.40
C GLY A 930 -79.07 32.57 3.15
N ILE A 931 -78.72 32.70 4.44
CA ILE A 931 -79.10 33.86 5.27
C ILE A 931 -78.11 35.02 5.13
N VAL A 932 -78.52 36.23 5.54
CA VAL A 932 -77.60 37.34 5.82
C VAL A 932 -77.81 37.80 7.26
N ASN A 933 -76.87 37.48 8.15
CA ASN A 933 -76.84 37.94 9.54
C ASN A 933 -75.66 38.89 9.76
N LEU A 934 -75.95 40.16 10.01
CA LEU A 934 -74.94 41.16 10.34
C LEU A 934 -75.17 41.63 11.78
N GLN A 935 -74.19 41.39 12.64
CA GLN A 935 -74.25 41.72 14.06
C GLN A 935 -73.08 42.64 14.44
N ALA A 936 -73.39 43.92 14.68
CA ALA A 936 -72.43 44.86 15.26
C ALA A 936 -72.52 44.83 16.79
N ILE A 937 -71.41 44.50 17.46
CA ILE A 937 -71.31 44.40 18.93
C ILE A 937 -70.69 45.65 19.54
N ALA A 938 -71.09 46.01 20.77
CA ALA A 938 -70.51 47.17 21.46
C ALA A 938 -69.03 46.90 21.79
N GLY A 939 -68.12 47.76 21.34
CA GLY A 939 -66.77 47.79 21.87
C GLY A 939 -66.83 48.17 23.35
N THR A 940 -66.07 47.49 24.21
CA THR A 940 -66.18 47.56 25.68
C THR A 940 -65.93 48.97 26.29
N VAL A 941 -65.68 50.01 25.49
CA VAL A 941 -65.34 51.36 25.97
C VAL A 941 -65.86 52.54 25.12
N SER A 942 -66.65 52.36 24.05
CA SER A 942 -67.03 53.48 23.16
C SER A 942 -68.52 53.64 22.87
N ALA A 943 -69.04 54.86 23.07
CA ALA A 943 -70.40 55.27 22.69
C ALA A 943 -70.62 55.37 21.17
N THR A 944 -69.57 55.28 20.36
CA THR A 944 -69.64 55.43 18.89
C THR A 944 -69.56 54.10 18.13
N THR A 945 -69.38 52.97 18.83
CA THR A 945 -69.19 51.63 18.23
C THR A 945 -70.42 50.74 18.37
N GLY A 946 -70.48 49.61 17.65
CA GLY A 946 -71.67 48.74 17.62
C GLY A 946 -72.67 49.15 16.53
N ILE A 947 -72.20 49.86 15.50
CA ILE A 947 -73.04 50.36 14.41
C ILE A 947 -72.96 49.49 13.16
N ILE A 948 -74.10 49.30 12.51
CA ILE A 948 -74.20 48.87 11.11
C ILE A 948 -74.51 50.11 10.27
N THR A 949 -73.68 50.43 9.29
CA THR A 949 -73.91 51.53 8.34
C THR A 949 -74.09 50.94 6.94
N MET A 950 -75.21 51.22 6.29
CA MET A 950 -75.41 50.98 4.87
C MET A 950 -75.33 52.34 4.16
N LEU A 951 -74.50 52.45 3.12
CA LEU A 951 -74.41 53.66 2.30
C LEU A 951 -75.29 53.54 1.05
N ASP A 952 -75.47 54.61 0.28
CA ASP A 952 -76.39 54.66 -0.88
C ASP A 952 -76.22 53.51 -1.91
N ALA A 953 -75.00 52.97 -2.08
CA ALA A 953 -74.72 51.84 -2.96
C ALA A 953 -74.83 50.46 -2.26
N GLY A 954 -74.94 50.42 -0.93
CA GLY A 954 -75.07 49.23 -0.12
C GLY A 954 -76.44 48.58 -0.27
N ARG A 955 -76.47 47.28 -0.62
CA ARG A 955 -77.72 46.53 -0.83
C ARG A 955 -77.59 45.11 -0.33
N ILE A 956 -78.61 44.57 0.32
CA ILE A 956 -78.67 43.17 0.75
C ILE A 956 -79.76 42.46 -0.05
N VAL A 957 -79.40 41.35 -0.72
CA VAL A 957 -80.32 40.48 -1.47
C VAL A 957 -80.14 39.06 -0.96
N SER A 958 -81.04 38.61 -0.11
CA SER A 958 -80.95 37.28 0.48
C SER A 958 -82.01 36.34 -0.09
N SER A 959 -81.61 35.10 -0.37
CA SER A 959 -82.48 33.98 -0.71
C SER A 959 -83.17 33.36 0.51
N ASN A 960 -82.79 33.80 1.73
CA ASN A 960 -83.40 33.43 3.01
C ASN A 960 -83.41 34.64 3.98
N ASP A 961 -83.61 34.42 5.27
CA ASP A 961 -83.74 35.49 6.28
C ASP A 961 -82.58 36.51 6.26
N VAL A 962 -82.93 37.78 6.49
CA VAL A 962 -81.99 38.88 6.74
C VAL A 962 -82.16 39.36 8.17
N SER A 963 -81.09 39.36 8.94
CA SER A 963 -81.03 39.81 10.33
C SER A 963 -79.94 40.88 10.48
N LEU A 964 -80.31 42.09 10.87
CA LEU A 964 -79.39 43.19 11.16
C LEU A 964 -79.52 43.57 12.63
N ARG A 965 -78.41 43.52 13.39
CA ARG A 965 -78.39 43.78 14.83
C ARG A 965 -77.27 44.75 15.19
N GLY A 966 -77.61 46.02 15.37
CA GLY A 966 -76.69 47.02 15.89
C GLY A 966 -76.80 47.17 17.41
N ASN A 967 -75.68 47.16 18.11
CA ASN A 967 -75.56 47.29 19.57
C ASN A 967 -74.85 48.59 19.97
N ARG A 968 -75.29 49.73 19.43
CA ARG A 968 -74.76 51.07 19.75
C ARG A 968 -75.52 51.68 20.94
N SER A 969 -74.79 52.19 21.93
CA SER A 969 -75.37 52.79 23.15
C SER A 969 -76.12 54.11 22.91
N VAL A 970 -75.97 54.74 21.75
CA VAL A 970 -76.72 55.93 21.32
C VAL A 970 -77.38 55.66 19.97
N ALA A 971 -78.65 56.05 19.76
CA ALA A 971 -79.31 55.83 18.47
C ALA A 971 -78.75 56.76 17.36
N PRO A 972 -78.79 56.36 16.08
CA PRO A 972 -79.17 55.04 15.55
C PRO A 972 -78.03 54.00 15.63
N SER A 973 -78.34 52.74 15.95
CA SER A 973 -77.40 51.61 15.91
C SER A 973 -77.34 50.90 14.56
N ILE A 974 -78.31 51.18 13.69
CA ILE A 974 -78.33 50.81 12.27
C ILE A 974 -78.65 52.09 11.50
N LEU A 975 -77.73 52.50 10.64
CA LEU A 975 -77.87 53.64 9.74
C LEU A 975 -78.01 53.08 8.32
N VAL A 976 -79.11 53.36 7.65
CA VAL A 976 -79.39 52.94 6.26
C VAL A 976 -79.61 54.17 5.42
#